data_AF-A0A661TRD8-F1
#
_entry.id   AF-A0A661TRD8-F1
#
_cell.length_a   1.000
_cell.length_b   1.000
_cell.length_c   1.000
_cell.angle_alpha   90.00
_cell.angle_beta   90.00
_cell.angle_gamma   90.00
#
_symmetry.space_group_name_H-M   'P 1'
#
loop_
_entity.id
_entity.type
_entity.pdbx_description
1 polymer ?
#
loop_
_entity_poly.entity_id
_entity_poly.type
_entity_poly.pdbx_seq_one_letter_code
_entity_poly.pdbx_strand_id
1 'polypeptide(L)'
;MGDIKDYMARKVIILIISLITFLIFSASLYAQDEIKWEGTINVTQIEVGAYPKVGERITNWNINVKWEEVERVDVQDGDGNLVGQFVRLQDDGSTWSGEQSGTFITEGVGTLAEEIYSGEGSGYGNVIYMGWIYYSLSENDPLAKIIPNGTYFFLKNSGSDLSFNTTCTHNYYWSEGSSTNLTSSVAMAGFFVGKMFAGPYETKNPVKVEEISSDFISYDMLAFDTQARVIVDGKMSGNYDNSIQMKSPGGLDHIRNICSWDIKKGLDIHPIIRKVEKSWLPMGGEEENTVSITAEIEEDKNLAGKWEFTLYKVSNEKGYCLNSGEGEEYDLEFVNNQEGFIETKDGEKDGEWIIETTETSNKAVVAIQSHDYGAWGKLKARVSVDGIWYECKTENGDDYITVPFDEDEDRIADYWEEQYDVYDKDENWDEDPKPSGQNSNGDGISLYEEYRGFEDESYQHERLNPQVKELFVRDEDGLVAQSGFDVVSGLRVFYIGEDGWTGADEWSDSFYRLTVDSEKRVVNFNTSGFGHIVDQHALHVVMKEKGEIILKGEDSYGCVFSTLDSRSPASTKYVAVFDDEIVKECRKTVELEMDMDDEFVLTNEEIEAIIEQLIIVTTLHEMGHGVGVEHHAPNPSGGDKMCVMRYFSLEDIVLGLVPWPSIFCRQTDYNNSSASGKSCWSQIQVSDE
;
A
#
# COMPACT_ATOMS: atom_id res chain seq x y z
N MET A 1 -40.01 56.25 -14.37
CA MET A 1 -39.79 55.14 -15.34
C MET A 1 -38.50 54.35 -15.09
N GLY A 2 -37.54 54.86 -14.28
CA GLY A 2 -36.32 54.14 -13.90
C GLY A 2 -36.52 53.00 -12.88
N ASP A 3 -37.38 53.19 -11.87
CA ASP A 3 -37.55 52.20 -10.78
C ASP A 3 -38.23 50.89 -11.17
N ILE A 4 -39.09 50.88 -12.19
CA ILE A 4 -39.82 49.67 -12.59
C ILE A 4 -38.90 48.69 -13.35
N LYS A 5 -37.91 49.19 -14.09
CA LYS A 5 -36.95 48.33 -14.80
C LYS A 5 -36.00 47.63 -13.83
N ASP A 6 -35.57 48.33 -12.77
CA ASP A 6 -34.62 47.77 -11.80
C ASP A 6 -35.30 46.74 -10.87
N TYR A 7 -36.57 46.97 -10.52
CA TYR A 7 -37.38 45.99 -9.78
C TYR A 7 -37.67 44.71 -10.60
N MET A 8 -37.96 44.85 -11.90
CA MET A 8 -38.18 43.71 -12.79
C MET A 8 -36.88 42.93 -13.05
N ALA A 9 -35.75 43.62 -13.21
CA ALA A 9 -34.44 42.97 -13.38
C ALA A 9 -34.05 42.15 -12.14
N ARG A 10 -34.25 42.68 -10.93
CA ARG A 10 -34.00 41.93 -9.68
C ARG A 10 -34.91 40.72 -9.53
N LYS A 11 -36.19 40.79 -9.91
CA LYS A 11 -37.09 39.63 -9.89
C LYS A 11 -36.71 38.57 -10.90
N VAL A 12 -36.25 38.96 -12.10
CA VAL A 12 -35.77 38.00 -13.11
C VAL A 12 -34.47 37.34 -12.66
N ILE A 13 -33.54 38.10 -12.07
CA ILE A 13 -32.29 37.54 -11.51
C ILE A 13 -32.59 36.58 -10.35
N ILE A 14 -33.50 36.93 -9.44
CA ILE A 14 -33.91 36.03 -8.35
C ILE A 14 -34.60 34.78 -8.91
N LEU A 15 -35.44 34.92 -9.95
CA LEU A 15 -36.08 33.75 -10.58
C LEU A 15 -35.06 32.85 -11.27
N ILE A 16 -34.06 33.42 -11.95
CA ILE A 16 -32.98 32.68 -12.62
C ILE A 16 -32.07 32.01 -11.58
N ILE A 17 -31.70 32.71 -10.50
CA ILE A 17 -30.93 32.11 -9.40
C ILE A 17 -31.75 30.98 -8.78
N SER A 18 -33.03 31.17 -8.45
CA SER A 18 -33.88 30.10 -7.91
C SER A 18 -34.09 28.96 -8.90
N LEU A 19 -34.16 29.21 -10.22
CA LEU A 19 -34.27 28.16 -11.23
C LEU A 19 -32.93 27.40 -11.38
N ILE A 20 -31.79 28.07 -11.25
CA ILE A 20 -30.45 27.46 -11.24
C ILE A 20 -30.25 26.69 -9.93
N THR A 21 -30.67 27.21 -8.78
CA THR A 21 -30.62 26.49 -7.50
C THR A 21 -31.55 25.28 -7.52
N PHE A 22 -32.73 25.40 -8.15
CA PHE A 22 -33.67 24.29 -8.33
C PHE A 22 -33.16 23.27 -9.36
N LEU A 23 -32.51 23.71 -10.45
CA LEU A 23 -31.87 22.82 -11.44
C LEU A 23 -30.63 22.13 -10.86
N ILE A 24 -29.84 22.81 -10.02
CA ILE A 24 -28.72 22.22 -9.28
C ILE A 24 -29.25 21.26 -8.20
N PHE A 25 -30.31 21.61 -7.44
CA PHE A 25 -30.93 20.68 -6.49
C PHE A 25 -31.64 19.49 -7.16
N SER A 26 -32.24 19.67 -8.34
CA SER A 26 -32.87 18.57 -9.09
C SER A 26 -31.85 17.72 -9.85
N ALA A 27 -30.66 18.26 -10.14
CA ALA A 27 -29.52 17.50 -10.65
C ALA A 27 -28.69 16.84 -9.53
N SER A 28 -28.89 17.26 -8.27
CA SER A 28 -28.26 16.65 -7.08
C SER A 28 -29.19 15.74 -6.27
N LEU A 29 -30.42 15.49 -6.73
CA LEU A 29 -30.98 14.15 -6.57
C LEU A 29 -30.40 13.30 -7.71
N TYR A 30 -29.14 12.92 -7.56
CA TYR A 30 -28.76 11.60 -8.05
C TYR A 30 -29.74 10.67 -7.36
N ALA A 31 -30.73 10.17 -8.12
CA ALA A 31 -31.28 8.88 -7.78
C ALA A 31 -30.04 7.99 -7.69
N GLN A 32 -29.68 7.60 -6.48
CA GLN A 32 -28.74 6.51 -6.29
C GLN A 32 -29.41 5.38 -7.07
N ASP A 33 -28.87 5.04 -8.23
CA ASP A 33 -29.42 3.98 -9.07
C ASP A 33 -29.24 2.70 -8.25
N GLU A 34 -30.25 2.38 -7.44
CA GLU A 34 -30.29 1.15 -6.68
C GLU A 34 -30.03 0.02 -7.68
N ILE A 35 -29.00 -0.77 -7.42
CA ILE A 35 -28.59 -1.87 -8.28
C ILE A 35 -29.76 -2.86 -8.39
N LYS A 36 -30.38 -2.92 -9.57
CA LYS A 36 -31.57 -3.74 -9.85
C LYS A 36 -31.31 -4.78 -10.93
N TRP A 37 -32.07 -5.87 -10.83
CA TRP A 37 -32.19 -6.86 -11.86
C TRP A 37 -33.32 -6.45 -12.79
N GLU A 38 -32.98 -6.18 -14.04
CA GLU A 38 -33.94 -5.67 -15.04
C GLU A 38 -33.89 -6.51 -16.31
N GLY A 39 -35.05 -6.69 -16.93
CA GLY A 39 -35.12 -7.51 -18.13
C GLY A 39 -36.52 -7.91 -18.54
N THR A 40 -36.62 -9.04 -19.22
CA THR A 40 -37.90 -9.59 -19.68
C THR A 40 -38.02 -11.08 -19.40
N ILE A 41 -39.25 -11.53 -19.15
CA ILE A 41 -39.63 -12.94 -19.12
C ILE A 41 -40.87 -13.10 -20.00
N ASN A 42 -40.86 -14.07 -20.90
CA ASN A 42 -42.02 -14.43 -21.71
C ASN A 42 -42.46 -15.85 -21.35
N VAL A 43 -43.73 -16.03 -20.98
CA VAL A 43 -44.30 -17.31 -20.58
C VAL A 43 -45.47 -17.64 -21.51
N THR A 44 -45.39 -18.75 -22.22
CA THR A 44 -46.45 -19.26 -23.09
C THR A 44 -46.92 -20.62 -22.56
N GLN A 45 -48.21 -20.72 -22.27
CA GLN A 45 -48.86 -21.98 -21.95
C GLN A 45 -49.78 -22.38 -23.11
N ILE A 46 -49.55 -23.58 -23.66
CA ILE A 46 -50.37 -24.18 -24.72
C ILE A 46 -51.09 -25.38 -24.11
N GLU A 47 -52.41 -25.30 -24.07
CA GLU A 47 -53.27 -26.41 -23.65
C GLU A 47 -53.85 -27.10 -24.88
N VAL A 48 -53.61 -28.39 -25.04
CA VAL A 48 -54.08 -29.18 -26.19
C VAL A 48 -55.22 -30.09 -25.77
N GLY A 49 -56.28 -30.16 -26.57
CA GLY A 49 -57.47 -30.96 -26.28
C GLY A 49 -57.24 -32.47 -26.40
N ALA A 50 -57.87 -33.25 -25.52
CA ALA A 50 -57.96 -34.70 -25.65
C ALA A 50 -59.23 -35.12 -26.37
N TYR A 51 -59.14 -36.08 -27.29
CA TYR A 51 -60.29 -36.62 -28.02
C TYR A 51 -61.48 -36.92 -27.07
N PRO A 52 -62.71 -36.48 -27.41
CA PRO A 52 -63.14 -35.90 -28.69
C PRO A 52 -62.93 -34.39 -28.87
N LYS A 53 -62.24 -33.71 -27.93
CA LYS A 53 -61.90 -32.29 -28.01
C LYS A 53 -60.57 -32.12 -28.78
N VAL A 54 -60.58 -31.43 -29.90
CA VAL A 54 -59.42 -31.19 -30.77
C VAL A 54 -59.19 -29.69 -30.91
N GLY A 55 -57.94 -29.23 -30.83
CA GLY A 55 -57.58 -27.83 -30.91
C GLY A 55 -56.64 -27.44 -29.78
N GLU A 56 -56.33 -26.16 -29.68
CA GLU A 56 -55.40 -25.62 -28.69
C GLU A 56 -55.87 -24.26 -28.17
N ARG A 57 -55.49 -23.99 -26.91
CA ARG A 57 -55.63 -22.69 -26.26
C ARG A 57 -54.25 -22.23 -25.83
N ILE A 58 -53.85 -21.05 -26.28
CA ILE A 58 -52.56 -20.43 -26.03
C ILE A 58 -52.77 -19.24 -25.10
N THR A 59 -52.00 -19.19 -24.02
CA THR A 59 -51.95 -18.04 -23.12
C THR A 59 -50.52 -17.54 -23.05
N ASN A 60 -50.27 -16.30 -23.46
CA ASN A 60 -48.96 -15.64 -23.40
C ASN A 60 -48.95 -14.62 -22.27
N TRP A 61 -47.80 -14.50 -21.62
CA TRP A 61 -47.49 -13.49 -20.62
C TRP A 61 -46.14 -12.86 -20.97
N ASN A 62 -46.08 -11.54 -21.05
CA ASN A 62 -44.85 -10.78 -21.19
C ASN A 62 -44.63 -10.00 -19.90
N ILE A 63 -43.50 -10.21 -19.25
CA ILE A 63 -43.15 -9.61 -17.97
C ILE A 63 -41.93 -8.72 -18.22
N ASN A 64 -42.02 -7.44 -17.87
CA ASN A 64 -40.85 -6.58 -17.75
C ASN A 64 -40.40 -6.64 -16.29
N VAL A 65 -39.26 -7.29 -16.09
CA VAL A 65 -38.67 -7.56 -14.78
C VAL A 65 -38.04 -6.30 -14.22
N LYS A 66 -38.34 -6.05 -12.94
CA LYS A 66 -37.62 -5.14 -12.07
C LYS A 66 -37.59 -5.75 -10.67
N TRP A 67 -36.47 -6.36 -10.32
CA TRP A 67 -36.27 -7.04 -9.03
C TRP A 67 -35.15 -6.39 -8.24
N GLU A 68 -35.30 -6.43 -6.92
CA GLU A 68 -34.31 -5.94 -5.95
C GLU A 68 -33.74 -7.10 -5.13
N GLU A 69 -32.56 -6.87 -4.57
CA GLU A 69 -31.95 -7.78 -3.58
C GLU A 69 -32.47 -7.41 -2.19
N VAL A 70 -32.99 -8.40 -1.47
CA VAL A 70 -33.64 -8.16 -0.17
C VAL A 70 -32.92 -8.81 1.01
N GLU A 71 -32.02 -9.76 0.73
CA GLU A 71 -31.32 -10.53 1.76
C GLU A 71 -30.06 -11.16 1.17
N ARG A 72 -28.97 -11.13 1.96
CA ARG A 72 -27.76 -11.92 1.73
C ARG A 72 -27.54 -12.86 2.91
N VAL A 73 -27.22 -14.11 2.62
CA VAL A 73 -26.91 -15.14 3.62
C VAL A 73 -25.51 -15.65 3.37
N ASP A 74 -24.62 -15.47 4.35
CA ASP A 74 -23.22 -15.86 4.24
C ASP A 74 -23.05 -17.37 4.31
N VAL A 75 -22.09 -17.87 3.53
CA VAL A 75 -21.65 -19.26 3.55
C VAL A 75 -20.22 -19.30 4.08
N GLN A 76 -20.02 -20.06 5.16
CA GLN A 76 -18.73 -20.22 5.81
C GLN A 76 -18.21 -21.65 5.70
N ASP A 77 -16.90 -21.79 5.58
CA ASP A 77 -16.21 -23.09 5.71
C ASP A 77 -16.15 -23.59 7.17
N GLY A 78 -15.47 -24.72 7.37
CA GLY A 78 -15.29 -25.36 8.67
C GLY A 78 -14.46 -24.53 9.66
N ASP A 79 -13.61 -23.63 9.16
CA ASP A 79 -12.76 -22.74 9.95
C ASP A 79 -13.45 -21.41 10.26
N GLY A 80 -14.60 -21.14 9.62
CA GLY A 80 -15.40 -19.93 9.82
C GLY A 80 -15.15 -18.83 8.80
N ASN A 81 -14.33 -19.07 7.78
CA ASN A 81 -14.05 -18.08 6.74
C ASN A 81 -15.24 -17.93 5.80
N LEU A 82 -15.52 -16.71 5.39
CA LEU A 82 -16.50 -16.42 4.36
C LEU A 82 -16.02 -16.95 3.00
N VAL A 83 -16.81 -17.85 2.40
CA VAL A 83 -16.49 -18.51 1.11
C VAL A 83 -17.56 -18.33 0.04
N GLY A 84 -18.76 -17.86 0.40
CA GLY A 84 -19.83 -17.60 -0.56
C GLY A 84 -21.02 -16.88 0.05
N GLN A 85 -22.00 -16.53 -0.78
CA GLN A 85 -23.24 -15.86 -0.36
C GLN A 85 -24.44 -16.34 -1.19
N PHE A 86 -25.58 -16.51 -0.52
CA PHE A 86 -26.87 -16.60 -1.19
C PHE A 86 -27.55 -15.23 -1.22
N VAL A 87 -28.07 -14.83 -2.38
CA VAL A 87 -28.78 -13.56 -2.59
C VAL A 87 -30.24 -13.85 -2.88
N ARG A 88 -31.15 -13.28 -2.09
CA ARG A 88 -32.60 -13.39 -2.29
C ARG A 88 -33.12 -12.22 -3.11
N LEU A 89 -33.93 -12.52 -4.11
CA LEU A 89 -34.58 -11.54 -4.97
C LEU A 89 -36.06 -11.36 -4.62
N GLN A 90 -36.56 -10.13 -4.78
CA GLN A 90 -37.98 -9.80 -4.67
C GLN A 90 -38.42 -8.88 -5.80
N ASP A 91 -39.72 -8.90 -6.11
CA ASP A 91 -40.31 -7.95 -7.03
C ASP A 91 -40.26 -6.50 -6.50
N ASP A 92 -39.74 -5.59 -7.32
CA ASP A 92 -39.72 -4.14 -7.08
C ASP A 92 -40.44 -3.40 -8.22
N GLY A 93 -41.70 -3.78 -8.44
CA GLY A 93 -42.56 -3.09 -9.39
C GLY A 93 -42.36 -3.51 -10.85
N SER A 94 -42.11 -4.81 -11.09
CA SER A 94 -42.21 -5.37 -12.44
C SER A 94 -43.59 -5.11 -13.04
N THR A 95 -43.67 -5.08 -14.37
CA THR A 95 -44.95 -4.97 -15.10
C THR A 95 -45.20 -6.23 -15.92
N TRP A 96 -46.47 -6.51 -16.20
CA TRP A 96 -46.82 -7.67 -17.03
C TRP A 96 -47.97 -7.33 -17.98
N SER A 97 -48.02 -8.03 -19.11
CA SER A 97 -49.17 -8.14 -20.00
C SER A 97 -49.47 -9.61 -20.27
N GLY A 98 -50.75 -9.93 -20.45
CA GLY A 98 -51.21 -11.27 -20.76
C GLY A 98 -52.21 -11.25 -21.90
N GLU A 99 -52.17 -12.27 -22.75
CA GLU A 99 -53.16 -12.50 -23.81
C GLU A 99 -53.52 -13.98 -23.87
N GLN A 100 -54.77 -14.28 -24.24
CA GLN A 100 -55.22 -15.63 -24.50
C GLN A 100 -55.92 -15.68 -25.85
N SER A 101 -55.62 -16.72 -26.62
CA SER A 101 -56.30 -17.02 -27.87
C SER A 101 -56.39 -18.53 -28.09
N GLY A 102 -57.30 -18.98 -28.93
CA GLY A 102 -57.33 -20.37 -29.39
C GLY A 102 -58.74 -20.91 -29.58
N THR A 103 -58.82 -22.11 -30.15
CA THR A 103 -60.08 -22.75 -30.48
C THR A 103 -60.05 -24.22 -30.12
N PHE A 104 -61.09 -24.70 -29.44
CA PHE A 104 -61.36 -26.13 -29.31
C PHE A 104 -62.62 -26.52 -30.07
N ILE A 105 -62.57 -27.67 -30.73
CA ILE A 105 -63.68 -28.29 -31.45
C ILE A 105 -63.97 -29.63 -30.78
N THR A 106 -65.20 -29.85 -30.32
CA THR A 106 -65.62 -31.12 -29.72
C THR A 106 -66.60 -31.84 -30.65
N GLU A 107 -66.26 -33.05 -31.08
CA GLU A 107 -67.12 -33.92 -31.89
C GLU A 107 -67.87 -34.95 -31.04
N GLY A 108 -69.18 -34.78 -30.91
CA GLY A 108 -70.08 -35.74 -30.27
C GLY A 108 -71.01 -36.45 -31.25
N VAL A 109 -71.73 -37.47 -30.81
CA VAL A 109 -72.74 -38.18 -31.61
C VAL A 109 -73.89 -37.22 -31.95
N GLY A 110 -73.81 -36.57 -33.12
CA GLY A 110 -74.82 -35.62 -33.61
C GLY A 110 -74.62 -34.17 -33.18
N THR A 111 -73.49 -33.82 -32.54
CA THR A 111 -73.22 -32.47 -32.02
C THR A 111 -71.79 -32.02 -32.35
N LEU A 112 -71.65 -30.87 -32.98
CA LEU A 112 -70.39 -30.12 -33.11
C LEU A 112 -70.46 -28.91 -32.17
N ALA A 113 -69.44 -28.71 -31.35
CA ALA A 113 -69.30 -27.53 -30.50
C ALA A 113 -67.93 -26.90 -30.72
N GLU A 114 -67.89 -25.59 -30.93
CA GLU A 114 -66.66 -24.79 -31.08
C GLU A 114 -66.55 -23.80 -29.92
N GLU A 115 -65.41 -23.80 -29.22
CA GLU A 115 -65.07 -22.88 -28.14
C GLU A 115 -63.94 -21.96 -28.62
N ILE A 116 -64.21 -20.67 -28.80
CA ILE A 116 -63.21 -19.67 -29.23
C ILE A 116 -62.84 -18.79 -28.04
N TYR A 117 -61.57 -18.77 -27.66
CA TYR A 117 -61.03 -17.98 -26.55
C TYR A 117 -60.37 -16.70 -27.09
N SER A 118 -60.67 -15.57 -26.46
CA SER A 118 -59.96 -14.31 -26.67
C SER A 118 -59.98 -13.43 -25.41
N GLY A 119 -58.82 -12.91 -25.02
CA GLY A 119 -58.70 -12.01 -23.88
C GLY A 119 -57.33 -11.37 -23.80
N GLU A 120 -57.24 -10.21 -23.18
CA GLU A 120 -56.00 -9.50 -22.91
C GLU A 120 -56.07 -8.75 -21.58
N GLY A 121 -54.92 -8.43 -21.00
CA GLY A 121 -54.82 -7.56 -19.85
C GLY A 121 -53.38 -7.23 -19.48
N SER A 122 -53.22 -6.36 -18.49
CA SER A 122 -51.91 -5.96 -17.97
C SER A 122 -52.01 -5.54 -16.51
N GLY A 123 -50.85 -5.50 -15.84
CA GLY A 123 -50.74 -5.10 -14.45
C GLY A 123 -49.30 -4.87 -14.02
N TYR A 124 -49.11 -4.77 -12.71
CA TYR A 124 -47.81 -4.55 -12.08
C TYR A 124 -47.72 -5.37 -10.79
N GLY A 125 -46.49 -5.64 -10.34
CA GLY A 125 -46.23 -6.27 -9.06
C GLY A 125 -46.29 -7.80 -9.06
N ASN A 126 -45.69 -8.43 -8.04
CA ASN A 126 -45.88 -9.84 -7.65
C ASN A 126 -45.55 -10.88 -8.73
N VAL A 127 -44.65 -10.55 -9.67
CA VAL A 127 -44.32 -11.46 -10.78
C VAL A 127 -43.32 -12.56 -10.41
N ILE A 128 -42.70 -12.47 -9.22
CA ILE A 128 -41.82 -13.49 -8.64
C ILE A 128 -42.33 -13.85 -7.24
N TYR A 129 -42.32 -15.14 -6.91
CA TYR A 129 -42.65 -15.65 -5.58
C TYR A 129 -41.38 -15.96 -4.77
N MET A 130 -40.36 -16.51 -5.43
CA MET A 130 -39.07 -16.84 -4.85
C MET A 130 -37.99 -16.68 -5.91
N GLY A 131 -36.87 -16.05 -5.56
CA GLY A 131 -35.67 -15.97 -6.39
C GLY A 131 -34.42 -16.04 -5.53
N TRP A 132 -33.45 -16.86 -5.94
CA TRP A 132 -32.18 -17.02 -5.26
C TRP A 132 -31.02 -17.11 -6.26
N ILE A 133 -29.89 -16.56 -5.86
CA ILE A 133 -28.60 -16.67 -6.55
C ILE A 133 -27.57 -17.16 -5.53
N TYR A 134 -26.65 -18.03 -5.96
CA TYR A 134 -25.44 -18.35 -5.21
C TYR A 134 -24.23 -17.69 -5.86
N TYR A 135 -23.41 -17.01 -5.06
CA TYR A 135 -22.12 -16.48 -5.45
C TYR A 135 -21.01 -17.11 -4.60
N SER A 136 -19.96 -17.60 -5.24
CA SER A 136 -18.73 -17.99 -4.53
C SER A 136 -17.86 -16.76 -4.32
N LEU A 137 -17.39 -16.54 -3.10
CA LEU A 137 -16.42 -15.49 -2.75
C LEU A 137 -15.01 -16.06 -2.53
N SER A 138 -14.81 -17.32 -2.89
CA SER A 138 -13.52 -18.01 -2.87
C SER A 138 -13.15 -18.45 -4.27
N GLU A 139 -11.87 -18.29 -4.63
CA GLU A 139 -11.32 -18.87 -5.87
C GLU A 139 -11.45 -20.40 -5.88
N ASN A 140 -11.30 -21.03 -4.72
CA ASN A 140 -11.46 -22.46 -4.52
C ASN A 140 -12.87 -22.76 -3.97
N ASP A 141 -13.90 -22.45 -4.77
CA ASP A 141 -15.31 -22.62 -4.40
C ASP A 141 -15.60 -24.04 -3.88
N PRO A 142 -15.87 -24.22 -2.57
CA PRO A 142 -16.10 -25.55 -2.00
C PRO A 142 -17.41 -26.17 -2.48
N LEU A 143 -18.34 -25.37 -3.01
CA LEU A 143 -19.65 -25.81 -3.50
C LEU A 143 -19.71 -25.96 -5.01
N ALA A 144 -18.62 -25.72 -5.75
CA ALA A 144 -18.59 -25.72 -7.22
C ALA A 144 -19.19 -26.98 -7.87
N LYS A 145 -19.11 -28.13 -7.21
CA LYS A 145 -19.66 -29.41 -7.70
C LYS A 145 -21.15 -29.61 -7.41
N ILE A 146 -21.71 -28.85 -6.49
CA ILE A 146 -23.11 -28.93 -6.03
C ILE A 146 -23.89 -27.76 -6.64
N ILE A 147 -23.44 -26.54 -6.39
CA ILE A 147 -24.03 -25.28 -6.84
C ILE A 147 -22.87 -24.39 -7.33
N PRO A 148 -22.54 -24.40 -8.64
CA PRO A 148 -21.50 -23.54 -9.19
C PRO A 148 -21.75 -22.04 -8.93
N ASN A 149 -20.68 -21.24 -8.86
CA ASN A 149 -20.78 -19.77 -8.81
C ASN A 149 -21.77 -19.22 -9.87
N GLY A 150 -22.60 -18.27 -9.46
CA GLY A 150 -23.62 -17.65 -10.29
C GLY A 150 -24.87 -18.51 -10.54
N THR A 151 -25.01 -19.67 -9.88
CA THR A 151 -26.21 -20.50 -10.02
C THR A 151 -27.45 -19.74 -9.54
N TYR A 152 -28.52 -19.74 -10.34
CA TYR A 152 -29.76 -19.06 -9.99
C TYR A 152 -30.99 -19.94 -10.16
N PHE A 153 -32.02 -19.60 -9.39
CA PHE A 153 -33.35 -20.17 -9.48
C PHE A 153 -34.39 -19.09 -9.19
N PHE A 154 -35.50 -19.09 -9.94
CA PHE A 154 -36.64 -18.27 -9.59
C PHE A 154 -37.96 -18.90 -10.05
N LEU A 155 -39.05 -18.61 -9.34
CA LEU A 155 -40.36 -19.14 -9.65
C LEU A 155 -41.49 -18.15 -9.38
N LYS A 156 -42.60 -18.39 -10.09
CA LYS A 156 -43.91 -17.86 -9.77
C LYS A 156 -44.95 -18.96 -9.88
N ASN A 157 -45.65 -19.22 -8.77
CA ASN A 157 -46.77 -20.14 -8.75
C ASN A 157 -47.95 -19.58 -9.56
N SER A 158 -48.73 -20.47 -10.16
CA SER A 158 -50.03 -20.10 -10.72
C SER A 158 -50.95 -19.60 -9.61
N GLY A 159 -51.68 -18.51 -9.86
CA GLY A 159 -52.53 -17.90 -8.85
C GLY A 159 -53.34 -16.72 -9.37
N SER A 160 -54.49 -16.45 -8.75
CA SER A 160 -55.43 -15.39 -9.16
C SER A 160 -54.93 -13.97 -8.91
N ASP A 161 -53.86 -13.81 -8.13
CA ASP A 161 -53.32 -12.52 -7.73
C ASP A 161 -52.87 -11.67 -8.93
N LEU A 162 -52.52 -12.34 -10.04
CA LEU A 162 -52.28 -11.73 -11.33
C LEU A 162 -53.20 -12.41 -12.34
N SER A 163 -54.15 -11.67 -12.88
CA SER A 163 -55.13 -12.23 -13.81
C SER A 163 -55.69 -11.20 -14.78
N PHE A 164 -56.16 -11.68 -15.94
CA PHE A 164 -56.92 -10.86 -16.89
C PHE A 164 -58.22 -11.56 -17.30
N ASN A 165 -59.16 -10.80 -17.87
CA ASN A 165 -60.44 -11.35 -18.30
C ASN A 165 -60.33 -11.95 -19.70
N THR A 166 -60.83 -13.17 -19.87
CA THR A 166 -60.98 -13.84 -21.16
C THR A 166 -62.44 -14.08 -21.47
N THR A 167 -62.79 -14.05 -22.76
CA THR A 167 -64.11 -14.42 -23.25
C THR A 167 -64.00 -15.72 -24.04
N CYS A 168 -64.82 -16.71 -23.66
CA CYS A 168 -65.02 -17.94 -24.43
C CYS A 168 -66.36 -17.87 -25.16
N THR A 169 -66.32 -17.88 -26.48
CA THR A 169 -67.50 -17.95 -27.35
C THR A 169 -67.80 -19.41 -27.66
N HIS A 170 -68.96 -19.92 -27.24
CA HIS A 170 -69.41 -21.27 -27.57
C HIS A 170 -70.38 -21.23 -28.75
N ASN A 171 -70.04 -21.89 -29.85
CA ASN A 171 -70.92 -22.09 -31.01
C ASN A 171 -71.42 -23.53 -31.05
N TYR A 172 -72.73 -23.72 -31.06
CA TYR A 172 -73.37 -25.05 -31.09
C TYR A 172 -74.16 -25.26 -32.38
N TYR A 173 -73.92 -26.38 -33.07
CA TYR A 173 -74.47 -26.63 -34.42
C TYR A 173 -75.72 -27.53 -34.47
N TRP A 174 -76.43 -27.74 -33.36
CA TRP A 174 -77.63 -28.60 -33.29
C TRP A 174 -78.98 -27.85 -33.31
N SER A 175 -78.96 -26.50 -33.22
CA SER A 175 -80.11 -25.61 -33.33
C SER A 175 -79.66 -24.34 -34.04
N GLU A 176 -80.49 -23.73 -34.90
CA GLU A 176 -80.20 -22.50 -35.67
C GLU A 176 -79.18 -21.55 -35.00
N GLY A 177 -77.87 -21.77 -35.29
CA GLY A 177 -76.72 -20.95 -34.90
C GLY A 177 -76.75 -20.18 -33.57
N SER A 178 -76.92 -20.83 -32.41
CA SER A 178 -76.84 -20.14 -31.11
C SER A 178 -75.40 -20.00 -30.62
N SER A 179 -74.97 -18.77 -30.33
CA SER A 179 -73.70 -18.48 -29.63
C SER A 179 -73.94 -18.03 -28.19
N THR A 180 -73.06 -18.44 -27.27
CA THR A 180 -73.05 -17.94 -25.88
C THR A 180 -71.65 -17.49 -25.49
N ASN A 181 -71.54 -16.31 -24.86
CA ASN A 181 -70.28 -15.77 -24.37
C ASN A 181 -70.18 -16.01 -22.87
N LEU A 182 -69.10 -16.66 -22.45
CA LEU A 182 -68.76 -16.83 -21.04
C LEU A 182 -67.48 -16.05 -20.75
N THR A 183 -67.54 -15.11 -19.82
CA THR A 183 -66.36 -14.39 -19.34
C THR A 183 -65.80 -15.10 -18.12
N SER A 184 -64.49 -15.29 -18.09
CA SER A 184 -63.77 -15.86 -16.94
C SER A 184 -62.45 -15.12 -16.72
N SER A 185 -61.85 -15.30 -15.56
CA SER A 185 -60.54 -14.75 -15.23
C SER A 185 -59.46 -15.80 -15.50
N VAL A 186 -58.40 -15.42 -16.21
CA VAL A 186 -57.21 -16.23 -16.49
C VAL A 186 -56.12 -15.79 -15.53
N ALA A 187 -55.78 -16.67 -14.59
CA ALA A 187 -54.65 -16.50 -13.69
C ALA A 187 -53.32 -16.59 -14.46
N MET A 188 -52.29 -15.95 -13.91
CA MET A 188 -50.94 -16.02 -14.47
C MET A 188 -50.46 -17.46 -14.55
N ALA A 189 -49.96 -17.84 -15.72
CA ALA A 189 -49.31 -19.11 -15.92
C ALA A 189 -48.05 -19.14 -15.04
N GLY A 190 -47.93 -20.16 -14.19
CA GLY A 190 -46.75 -20.32 -13.38
C GLY A 190 -45.52 -20.62 -14.23
N PHE A 191 -44.35 -20.19 -13.76
CA PHE A 191 -43.07 -20.51 -14.35
C PHE A 191 -42.05 -20.85 -13.27
N PHE A 192 -41.14 -21.76 -13.59
CA PHE A 192 -40.06 -22.20 -12.72
C PHE A 192 -38.81 -22.28 -13.58
N VAL A 193 -37.81 -21.49 -13.25
CA VAL A 193 -36.55 -21.36 -14.00
C VAL A 193 -35.41 -21.79 -13.11
N GLY A 194 -34.54 -22.64 -13.64
CA GLY A 194 -33.45 -23.26 -12.88
C GLY A 194 -33.90 -24.48 -12.09
N LYS A 195 -32.91 -25.29 -11.68
CA LYS A 195 -33.15 -26.40 -10.77
C LYS A 195 -33.38 -25.84 -9.37
N MET A 196 -34.57 -26.06 -8.83
CA MET A 196 -34.95 -25.53 -7.51
C MET A 196 -34.03 -26.07 -6.43
N PHE A 197 -33.29 -25.21 -5.77
CA PHE A 197 -32.68 -25.51 -4.48
C PHE A 197 -33.54 -24.93 -3.37
N ALA A 198 -33.66 -25.67 -2.26
CA ALA A 198 -34.13 -25.08 -1.03
C ALA A 198 -33.17 -23.93 -0.72
N GLY A 199 -33.63 -22.68 -0.71
CA GLY A 199 -32.82 -21.62 -0.11
C GLY A 199 -32.53 -21.97 1.36
N PRO A 200 -31.72 -21.18 2.08
CA PRO A 200 -31.58 -21.30 3.52
C PRO A 200 -32.91 -20.90 4.21
N TYR A 201 -33.90 -21.77 4.09
CA TYR A 201 -35.24 -21.63 4.65
C TYR A 201 -35.14 -21.91 6.14
N GLU A 202 -34.79 -20.86 6.90
CA GLU A 202 -34.88 -20.70 8.37
C GLU A 202 -33.65 -19.93 8.89
N THR A 203 -33.53 -18.63 8.57
CA THR A 203 -32.76 -17.57 9.28
C THR A 203 -31.30 -17.82 9.69
N LYS A 204 -30.69 -18.96 9.39
CA LYS A 204 -29.34 -19.27 9.80
C LYS A 204 -28.40 -18.49 8.90
N ASN A 205 -27.79 -17.46 9.47
CA ASN A 205 -26.76 -16.66 8.85
C ASN A 205 -25.64 -16.52 9.88
N PRO A 206 -24.46 -17.11 9.65
CA PRO A 206 -24.00 -17.81 8.45
C PRO A 206 -24.49 -19.27 8.34
N VAL A 207 -24.56 -19.79 7.11
CA VAL A 207 -24.73 -21.23 6.79
C VAL A 207 -23.36 -21.87 6.64
N LYS A 208 -23.17 -23.11 7.14
CA LYS A 208 -21.91 -23.83 6.96
C LYS A 208 -21.90 -24.64 5.66
N VAL A 209 -20.75 -24.71 4.97
CA VAL A 209 -20.57 -25.50 3.73
C VAL A 209 -21.06 -26.95 3.90
N GLU A 210 -20.76 -27.58 5.03
CA GLU A 210 -21.16 -28.96 5.35
C GLU A 210 -22.67 -29.17 5.52
N GLU A 211 -23.43 -28.10 5.72
CA GLU A 211 -24.90 -28.12 5.80
C GLU A 211 -25.54 -28.05 4.41
N ILE A 212 -24.76 -27.69 3.39
CA ILE A 212 -25.20 -27.60 1.99
C ILE A 212 -24.83 -28.90 1.28
N SER A 213 -25.77 -29.84 1.25
CA SER A 213 -25.60 -31.15 0.61
C SER A 213 -26.31 -31.24 -0.74
N SER A 214 -26.18 -32.37 -1.44
CA SER A 214 -27.01 -32.63 -2.64
C SER A 214 -28.53 -32.58 -2.35
N ASP A 215 -28.93 -32.78 -1.10
CA ASP A 215 -30.35 -32.75 -0.69
C ASP A 215 -30.91 -31.33 -0.63
N PHE A 216 -30.05 -30.30 -0.67
CA PHE A 216 -30.43 -28.90 -0.85
C PHE A 216 -31.04 -28.67 -2.25
N ILE A 217 -30.75 -29.54 -3.22
CA ILE A 217 -31.31 -29.47 -4.57
C ILE A 217 -32.58 -30.33 -4.62
N SER A 218 -33.73 -29.69 -4.82
CA SER A 218 -35.04 -30.34 -4.82
C SER A 218 -35.52 -30.76 -6.23
N TYR A 219 -36.65 -31.46 -6.23
CA TYR A 219 -37.27 -32.20 -7.33
C TYR A 219 -37.29 -31.52 -8.71
N ASP A 220 -37.05 -32.31 -9.76
CA ASP A 220 -37.35 -31.93 -11.14
C ASP A 220 -38.87 -31.80 -11.31
N MET A 221 -39.36 -30.60 -11.62
CA MET A 221 -40.74 -30.43 -12.07
C MET A 221 -40.78 -30.57 -13.59
N LEU A 222 -41.08 -31.78 -14.06
CA LEU A 222 -41.10 -32.14 -15.49
C LEU A 222 -41.94 -31.20 -16.39
N ALA A 223 -42.86 -30.41 -15.82
CA ALA A 223 -43.65 -29.43 -16.55
C ALA A 223 -42.94 -28.08 -16.80
N PHE A 224 -41.75 -27.84 -16.21
CA PHE A 224 -41.02 -26.57 -16.21
C PHE A 224 -39.51 -26.81 -16.38
N ASP A 225 -38.66 -25.82 -16.11
CA ASP A 225 -37.22 -25.97 -16.27
C ASP A 225 -36.65 -27.07 -15.36
N THR A 226 -35.76 -27.89 -15.92
CA THR A 226 -35.08 -29.00 -15.22
C THR A 226 -33.56 -28.84 -15.26
N GLN A 227 -33.07 -27.78 -15.92
CA GLN A 227 -31.65 -27.51 -16.07
C GLN A 227 -31.18 -26.59 -14.94
N ALA A 228 -29.98 -26.86 -14.41
CA ALA A 228 -29.28 -25.86 -13.62
C ALA A 228 -28.93 -24.67 -14.53
N ARG A 229 -29.05 -23.46 -13.99
CA ARG A 229 -28.77 -22.21 -14.73
C ARG A 229 -27.73 -21.42 -13.96
N VAL A 230 -26.80 -20.81 -14.70
CA VAL A 230 -25.73 -19.98 -14.16
C VAL A 230 -25.72 -18.64 -14.87
N ILE A 231 -25.41 -17.58 -14.14
CA ILE A 231 -25.19 -16.25 -14.69
C ILE A 231 -23.97 -16.30 -15.61
N VAL A 232 -24.09 -15.67 -16.77
CA VAL A 232 -22.98 -15.47 -17.71
C VAL A 232 -22.94 -13.99 -18.04
N ASP A 233 -21.78 -13.35 -17.91
CA ASP A 233 -21.57 -11.93 -18.19
C ASP A 233 -22.61 -11.01 -17.50
N GLY A 234 -22.87 -11.26 -16.20
CA GLY A 234 -23.82 -10.47 -15.40
C GLY A 234 -25.30 -10.65 -15.78
N LYS A 235 -25.61 -11.66 -16.60
CA LYS A 235 -26.94 -11.88 -17.16
C LYS A 235 -27.50 -13.27 -16.86
N MET A 236 -28.73 -13.31 -16.37
CA MET A 236 -29.59 -14.49 -16.36
C MET A 236 -30.32 -14.56 -17.70
N SER A 237 -30.02 -15.56 -18.52
CA SER A 237 -30.76 -15.77 -19.77
C SER A 237 -30.93 -17.24 -20.08
N GLY A 238 -32.01 -17.54 -20.81
CA GLY A 238 -32.31 -18.90 -21.19
C GLY A 238 -33.73 -19.09 -21.69
N ASN A 239 -34.06 -20.34 -21.98
CA ASN A 239 -35.40 -20.78 -22.29
C ASN A 239 -35.60 -22.26 -21.93
N TYR A 240 -36.86 -22.66 -21.78
CA TYR A 240 -37.29 -24.06 -21.76
C TYR A 240 -38.59 -24.24 -22.52
N ASP A 241 -38.85 -25.47 -22.93
CA ASP A 241 -40.05 -25.89 -23.65
C ASP A 241 -40.37 -27.33 -23.24
N ASN A 242 -41.29 -27.47 -22.29
CA ASN A 242 -41.61 -28.75 -21.68
C ASN A 242 -43.10 -29.04 -21.76
N SER A 243 -43.45 -30.32 -21.88
CA SER A 243 -44.85 -30.75 -21.96
C SER A 243 -45.15 -31.86 -20.95
N ILE A 244 -46.35 -31.79 -20.37
CA ILE A 244 -46.85 -32.79 -19.43
C ILE A 244 -48.17 -33.36 -19.92
N GLN A 245 -48.29 -34.68 -19.88
CA GLN A 245 -49.51 -35.39 -20.25
C GLN A 245 -50.53 -35.36 -19.11
N MET A 246 -51.75 -34.92 -19.39
CA MET A 246 -52.82 -34.74 -18.39
C MET A 246 -53.75 -35.96 -18.27
N LYS A 247 -53.76 -36.85 -19.28
CA LYS A 247 -54.55 -38.11 -19.33
C LYS A 247 -56.01 -37.97 -18.87
N SER A 248 -56.70 -36.89 -19.23
CA SER A 248 -58.11 -36.68 -18.91
C SER A 248 -58.99 -36.84 -20.17
N PRO A 249 -59.74 -37.95 -20.33
CA PRO A 249 -60.68 -38.12 -21.45
C PRO A 249 -61.68 -36.97 -21.53
N GLY A 250 -61.81 -36.33 -22.70
CA GLY A 250 -62.70 -35.17 -22.91
C GLY A 250 -62.22 -33.85 -22.28
N GLY A 251 -61.01 -33.81 -21.70
CA GLY A 251 -60.38 -32.61 -21.16
C GLY A 251 -59.15 -32.19 -21.98
N LEU A 252 -58.02 -32.04 -21.30
CA LEU A 252 -56.72 -31.76 -21.93
C LEU A 252 -55.93 -33.05 -22.16
N ASP A 253 -55.25 -33.14 -23.30
CA ASP A 253 -54.31 -34.22 -23.62
C ASP A 253 -52.95 -33.94 -22.97
N HIS A 254 -52.38 -32.77 -23.28
CA HIS A 254 -51.14 -32.29 -22.69
C HIS A 254 -51.15 -30.77 -22.54
N ILE A 255 -50.34 -30.30 -21.60
CA ILE A 255 -50.01 -28.87 -21.44
C ILE A 255 -48.54 -28.71 -21.81
N ARG A 256 -48.22 -27.75 -22.66
CA ARG A 256 -46.86 -27.34 -23.01
C ARG A 256 -46.59 -25.96 -22.42
N ASN A 257 -45.54 -25.86 -21.60
CA ASN A 257 -45.09 -24.61 -21.02
C ASN A 257 -43.77 -24.21 -21.69
N ILE A 258 -43.74 -23.00 -22.22
CA ILE A 258 -42.58 -22.39 -22.85
C ILE A 258 -42.26 -21.15 -22.03
N CYS A 259 -41.01 -20.98 -21.65
CA CYS A 259 -40.55 -19.76 -20.99
C CYS A 259 -39.24 -19.33 -21.62
N SER A 260 -39.06 -18.03 -21.83
CA SER A 260 -37.77 -17.42 -22.14
C SER A 260 -37.53 -16.22 -21.24
N TRP A 261 -36.27 -15.95 -20.92
CA TRP A 261 -35.90 -14.83 -20.07
C TRP A 261 -34.57 -14.23 -20.49
N ASP A 262 -34.44 -12.95 -20.21
CA ASP A 262 -33.26 -12.13 -20.44
C ASP A 262 -33.24 -11.02 -19.39
N ILE A 263 -32.46 -11.21 -18.33
CA ILE A 263 -32.41 -10.34 -17.14
C ILE A 263 -30.95 -10.04 -16.83
N LYS A 264 -30.62 -8.77 -16.68
CA LYS A 264 -29.27 -8.29 -16.37
C LYS A 264 -29.23 -7.59 -15.02
N LYS A 265 -28.09 -7.67 -14.33
CA LYS A 265 -27.80 -6.80 -13.19
C LYS A 265 -27.04 -5.57 -13.68
N GLY A 266 -27.49 -4.38 -13.31
CA GLY A 266 -26.74 -3.14 -13.59
C GLY A 266 -25.57 -2.99 -12.63
N LEU A 267 -24.43 -3.62 -12.92
CA LEU A 267 -23.19 -3.46 -12.14
C LEU A 267 -22.10 -2.85 -13.04
N ASP A 268 -21.54 -1.74 -12.58
CA ASP A 268 -20.33 -1.12 -13.12
C ASP A 268 -19.50 -0.67 -11.93
N ILE A 269 -18.42 -1.39 -11.62
CA ILE A 269 -17.65 -1.28 -10.36
C ILE A 269 -16.20 -0.97 -10.71
N HIS A 270 -15.65 0.11 -10.15
CA HIS A 270 -14.24 0.49 -10.25
C HIS A 270 -13.71 0.71 -8.83
N PRO A 271 -13.33 -0.36 -8.13
CA PRO A 271 -12.81 -0.24 -6.77
C PRO A 271 -11.49 0.51 -6.77
N ILE A 272 -11.24 1.27 -5.71
CA ILE A 272 -10.10 2.17 -5.59
C ILE A 272 -9.22 1.75 -4.41
N ILE A 273 -7.91 1.78 -4.59
CA ILE A 273 -6.94 1.70 -3.49
C ILE A 273 -6.30 3.08 -3.29
N ARG A 274 -6.28 3.57 -2.05
CA ARG A 274 -5.68 4.86 -1.70
C ARG A 274 -4.17 4.69 -1.53
N LYS A 275 -3.40 5.67 -2.01
CA LYS A 275 -1.96 5.73 -1.76
C LYS A 275 -1.67 5.86 -0.25
N VAL A 276 -0.49 5.43 0.15
CA VAL A 276 0.05 5.66 1.50
C VAL A 276 0.05 7.15 1.81
N GLU A 277 -0.11 7.52 3.08
CA GLU A 277 0.05 8.91 3.51
C GLU A 277 1.46 9.38 3.14
N LYS A 278 1.57 10.44 2.33
CA LYS A 278 2.85 10.91 1.81
C LYS A 278 3.89 11.15 2.92
N SER A 279 3.49 11.70 4.06
CA SER A 279 4.39 11.97 5.20
C SER A 279 4.78 10.76 6.03
N TRP A 280 4.24 9.58 5.76
CA TRP A 280 4.62 8.37 6.50
C TRP A 280 5.99 7.88 6.02
N LEU A 281 6.92 7.70 6.96
CA LEU A 281 8.22 7.10 6.74
C LEU A 281 8.30 5.77 7.49
N PRO A 282 8.90 4.73 6.88
CA PRO A 282 9.15 3.48 7.56
C PRO A 282 10.12 3.67 8.73
N MET A 283 9.97 2.87 9.77
CA MET A 283 10.79 2.89 10.98
C MET A 283 11.10 1.45 11.40
N GLY A 284 12.26 1.25 12.01
CA GLY A 284 12.71 -0.07 12.46
C GLY A 284 13.22 -0.08 13.91
N GLY A 285 13.70 -1.25 14.36
CA GLY A 285 14.28 -1.42 15.69
C GLY A 285 13.25 -1.26 16.82
N GLU A 286 13.52 -0.40 17.80
CA GLU A 286 12.55 -0.12 18.88
C GLU A 286 11.44 0.87 18.46
N GLU A 287 11.56 1.49 17.28
CA GLU A 287 10.64 2.52 16.77
C GLU A 287 9.74 2.02 15.63
N GLU A 288 9.67 0.71 15.40
CA GLU A 288 8.79 0.10 14.40
C GLU A 288 7.40 0.72 14.38
N ASN A 289 6.92 1.01 13.19
CA ASN A 289 5.66 1.71 13.00
C ASN A 289 4.76 1.01 11.98
N THR A 290 3.51 1.48 11.91
CA THR A 290 2.48 0.89 11.07
C THR A 290 1.82 1.96 10.21
N VAL A 291 1.50 1.59 8.97
CA VAL A 291 0.67 2.39 8.06
C VAL A 291 -0.63 1.67 7.78
N SER A 292 -1.74 2.43 7.71
CA SER A 292 -3.06 1.92 7.34
C SER A 292 -3.46 2.38 5.94
N ILE A 293 -3.80 1.44 5.06
CA ILE A 293 -4.18 1.69 3.68
C ILE A 293 -5.66 1.35 3.49
N THR A 294 -6.40 2.25 2.83
CA THR A 294 -7.83 2.05 2.53
C THR A 294 -8.02 1.57 1.09
N ALA A 295 -8.89 0.60 0.89
CA ALA A 295 -9.51 0.30 -0.39
C ALA A 295 -11.04 0.35 -0.28
N GLU A 296 -11.74 0.87 -1.29
CA GLU A 296 -13.21 1.04 -1.25
C GLU A 296 -13.88 1.02 -2.63
N ILE A 297 -15.18 0.70 -2.63
CA ILE A 297 -16.07 0.84 -3.79
C ILE A 297 -16.78 2.20 -3.64
N GLU A 298 -16.48 3.16 -4.52
CA GLU A 298 -17.03 4.52 -4.42
C GLU A 298 -18.43 4.65 -5.01
N GLU A 299 -18.74 3.88 -6.05
CA GLU A 299 -19.93 4.08 -6.88
C GLU A 299 -21.23 3.74 -6.15
N ASP A 300 -21.20 2.77 -5.24
CA ASP A 300 -22.34 2.41 -4.42
C ASP A 300 -21.95 1.97 -3.00
N LYS A 301 -22.41 2.76 -2.02
CA LYS A 301 -22.20 2.49 -0.59
C LYS A 301 -22.94 1.24 -0.09
N ASN A 302 -23.93 0.76 -0.84
CA ASN A 302 -24.68 -0.45 -0.50
C ASN A 302 -24.01 -1.71 -1.07
N LEU A 303 -23.00 -1.56 -1.94
CA LEU A 303 -22.28 -2.69 -2.50
C LEU A 303 -21.18 -3.12 -1.54
N ALA A 304 -21.23 -4.37 -1.12
CA ALA A 304 -20.24 -4.97 -0.26
C ALA A 304 -19.58 -6.16 -0.97
N GLY A 305 -18.26 -6.28 -0.82
CA GLY A 305 -17.50 -7.39 -1.35
C GLY A 305 -16.43 -7.86 -0.37
N LYS A 306 -15.89 -9.04 -0.63
CA LYS A 306 -14.78 -9.60 0.14
C LYS A 306 -13.47 -9.06 -0.42
N TRP A 307 -12.65 -8.44 0.42
CA TRP A 307 -11.41 -7.81 -0.02
C TRP A 307 -10.24 -8.77 0.10
N GLU A 308 -9.29 -8.62 -0.82
CA GLU A 308 -7.99 -9.28 -0.78
C GLU A 308 -6.91 -8.24 -1.04
N PHE A 309 -5.85 -8.26 -0.24
CA PHE A 309 -4.66 -7.45 -0.42
C PHE A 309 -3.45 -8.36 -0.67
N THR A 310 -2.58 -7.95 -1.57
CA THR A 310 -1.30 -8.62 -1.82
C THR A 310 -0.16 -7.63 -1.58
N LEU A 311 0.69 -7.94 -0.60
CA LEU A 311 1.95 -7.25 -0.34
C LEU A 311 3.05 -8.02 -1.06
N TYR A 312 3.86 -7.34 -1.88
CA TYR A 312 4.86 -7.98 -2.74
C TYR A 312 6.03 -7.05 -3.04
N LYS A 313 7.13 -7.63 -3.56
CA LYS A 313 8.40 -6.90 -3.81
C LYS A 313 8.87 -6.14 -2.56
N VAL A 314 8.81 -6.81 -1.41
CA VAL A 314 9.23 -6.25 -0.14
C VAL A 314 10.74 -6.34 -0.01
N SER A 315 11.37 -5.30 0.52
CA SER A 315 12.79 -5.28 0.85
C SER A 315 13.13 -6.24 1.99
N ASN A 316 14.40 -6.61 2.09
CA ASN A 316 14.92 -7.51 3.11
C ASN A 316 16.36 -7.11 3.45
N GLU A 317 16.55 -5.83 3.76
CA GLU A 317 17.87 -5.32 4.11
C GLU A 317 18.39 -5.99 5.39
N LYS A 318 19.71 -6.05 5.54
CA LYS A 318 20.29 -6.65 6.74
C LYS A 318 20.13 -5.68 7.91
N GLY A 319 19.67 -6.16 9.08
CA GLY A 319 19.40 -5.30 10.23
C GLY A 319 18.22 -4.34 9.98
N TYR A 320 18.10 -3.26 10.76
CA TYR A 320 17.02 -2.27 10.59
C TYR A 320 17.50 -0.88 10.12
N CYS A 321 18.81 -0.65 10.11
CA CYS A 321 19.49 0.49 9.50
C CYS A 321 20.93 0.08 9.09
N LEU A 322 21.74 1.02 8.61
CA LEU A 322 23.04 0.70 8.00
C LEU A 322 24.13 0.21 8.95
N ASN A 323 24.00 0.47 10.25
CA ASN A 323 25.00 0.12 11.25
C ASN A 323 24.43 -0.55 12.51
N SER A 324 23.15 -0.94 12.52
CA SER A 324 22.51 -1.60 13.65
C SER A 324 21.49 -2.65 13.25
N GLY A 325 21.22 -3.56 14.19
CA GLY A 325 20.31 -4.68 14.03
C GLY A 325 20.95 -5.92 13.40
N GLU A 326 20.27 -7.04 13.60
CA GLU A 326 20.63 -8.35 13.05
C GLU A 326 19.40 -8.92 12.32
N GLY A 327 19.61 -9.70 11.27
CA GLY A 327 18.52 -10.34 10.52
C GLY A 327 18.60 -10.06 9.02
N GLU A 328 17.91 -10.91 8.25
CA GLU A 328 17.71 -10.80 6.79
C GLU A 328 16.23 -11.11 6.47
N GLU A 329 15.35 -10.82 7.45
CA GLU A 329 13.91 -10.99 7.32
C GLU A 329 13.34 -9.87 6.43
N TYR A 330 12.07 -9.97 6.06
CA TYR A 330 11.45 -8.95 5.22
C TYR A 330 11.07 -7.71 6.03
N ASP A 331 11.28 -6.55 5.44
CA ASP A 331 11.21 -5.27 6.14
C ASP A 331 9.77 -4.76 6.31
N LEU A 332 8.81 -5.35 5.59
CA LEU A 332 7.38 -5.06 5.70
C LEU A 332 6.56 -6.34 5.84
N GLU A 333 5.60 -6.33 6.76
CA GLU A 333 4.62 -7.40 6.90
C GLU A 333 3.21 -6.86 7.14
N PHE A 334 2.18 -7.66 6.86
CA PHE A 334 0.86 -7.36 7.39
C PHE A 334 0.90 -7.52 8.91
N VAL A 335 0.42 -6.50 9.65
CA VAL A 335 0.27 -6.59 11.12
C VAL A 335 -0.43 -7.90 11.48
N ASN A 336 0.11 -8.64 12.43
CA ASN A 336 -0.43 -9.93 12.82
C ASN A 336 -1.81 -9.81 13.52
N ASN A 337 -2.74 -10.71 13.19
CA ASN A 337 -4.09 -10.82 13.79
C ASN A 337 -4.94 -9.53 13.70
N GLN A 338 -4.94 -8.85 12.55
CA GLN A 338 -5.78 -7.66 12.35
C GLN A 338 -7.26 -8.01 12.43
N GLU A 339 -8.04 -7.20 13.15
CA GLU A 339 -9.49 -7.38 13.24
C GLU A 339 -10.14 -7.29 11.85
N GLY A 340 -10.99 -8.26 11.52
CA GLY A 340 -11.69 -8.31 10.22
C GLY A 340 -10.91 -8.98 9.10
N PHE A 341 -9.73 -9.54 9.37
CA PHE A 341 -8.91 -10.28 8.41
C PHE A 341 -8.62 -11.71 8.86
N ILE A 342 -8.42 -12.59 7.88
CA ILE A 342 -7.90 -13.94 8.12
C ILE A 342 -6.39 -13.90 8.40
N GLU A 343 -5.82 -15.02 8.85
CA GLU A 343 -4.36 -15.17 8.90
C GLU A 343 -3.74 -14.99 7.51
N THR A 344 -2.60 -14.29 7.49
CA THR A 344 -1.80 -14.06 6.29
C THR A 344 -1.39 -15.38 5.64
N LYS A 345 -1.43 -15.41 4.31
CA LYS A 345 -1.04 -16.56 3.48
C LYS A 345 0.15 -16.19 2.60
N ASP A 346 0.98 -17.17 2.29
CA ASP A 346 2.00 -17.01 1.26
C ASP A 346 1.35 -16.84 -0.13
N GLY A 347 1.93 -15.95 -0.93
CA GLY A 347 1.58 -15.73 -2.33
C GLY A 347 2.19 -16.77 -3.27
N GLU A 348 2.12 -16.50 -4.58
CA GLU A 348 2.67 -17.41 -5.59
C GLU A 348 4.20 -17.37 -5.64
N LYS A 349 4.82 -16.24 -5.28
CA LYS A 349 6.27 -16.06 -5.22
C LYS A 349 6.73 -15.86 -3.78
N ASP A 350 8.00 -16.19 -3.57
CA ASP A 350 8.71 -15.85 -2.34
C ASP A 350 8.70 -14.33 -2.11
N GLY A 351 8.44 -13.89 -0.88
CA GLY A 351 8.27 -12.47 -0.54
C GLY A 351 6.95 -11.84 -1.01
N GLU A 352 5.94 -12.68 -1.28
CA GLU A 352 4.56 -12.23 -1.50
C GLU A 352 3.65 -12.77 -0.39
N TRP A 353 2.81 -11.90 0.17
CA TRP A 353 1.80 -12.27 1.16
C TRP A 353 0.43 -11.80 0.75
N ILE A 354 -0.58 -12.58 1.09
CA ILE A 354 -1.99 -12.35 0.81
C ILE A 354 -2.76 -12.32 2.12
N ILE A 355 -3.65 -11.34 2.28
CA ILE A 355 -4.60 -11.27 3.39
C ILE A 355 -6.00 -10.93 2.86
N GLU A 356 -7.03 -11.58 3.39
CA GLU A 356 -8.42 -11.41 2.97
C GLU A 356 -9.31 -10.97 4.13
N THR A 357 -10.38 -10.24 3.84
CA THR A 357 -11.37 -9.91 4.88
C THR A 357 -12.21 -11.13 5.26
N THR A 358 -12.61 -11.21 6.53
CA THR A 358 -13.50 -12.26 7.05
C THR A 358 -14.96 -12.05 6.69
N GLU A 359 -15.32 -10.83 6.31
CA GLU A 359 -16.68 -10.39 5.97
C GLU A 359 -16.67 -9.54 4.69
N THR A 360 -17.85 -9.34 4.09
CA THR A 360 -17.99 -8.38 2.99
C THR A 360 -18.19 -6.97 3.50
N SER A 361 -17.53 -5.99 2.89
CA SER A 361 -17.72 -4.57 3.18
C SER A 361 -17.58 -3.74 1.91
N ASN A 362 -18.11 -2.51 1.93
CA ASN A 362 -17.88 -1.56 0.84
C ASN A 362 -16.47 -0.91 0.91
N LYS A 363 -15.78 -1.10 2.03
CA LYS A 363 -14.48 -0.51 2.34
C LYS A 363 -13.68 -1.46 3.25
N ALA A 364 -12.40 -1.62 2.98
CA ALA A 364 -11.46 -2.32 3.84
C ALA A 364 -10.26 -1.41 4.18
N VAL A 365 -9.71 -1.59 5.37
CA VAL A 365 -8.50 -0.89 5.83
C VAL A 365 -7.50 -1.94 6.27
N VAL A 366 -6.40 -2.09 5.53
CA VAL A 366 -5.32 -3.03 5.85
C VAL A 366 -4.17 -2.28 6.51
N ALA A 367 -3.54 -2.89 7.51
CA ALA A 367 -2.36 -2.34 8.17
C ALA A 367 -1.08 -3.08 7.74
N ILE A 368 0.01 -2.34 7.55
CA ILE A 368 1.34 -2.90 7.25
C ILE A 368 2.31 -2.36 8.29
N GLN A 369 3.10 -3.24 8.89
CA GLN A 369 4.17 -2.93 9.84
C GLN A 369 5.50 -2.85 9.10
N SER A 370 6.36 -1.94 9.55
CA SER A 370 7.73 -1.79 9.07
C SER A 370 8.72 -2.20 10.16
N HIS A 371 9.82 -2.83 9.73
CA HIS A 371 10.92 -3.33 10.56
C HIS A 371 12.28 -2.68 10.23
N ASP A 372 12.36 -1.88 9.17
CA ASP A 372 13.60 -1.25 8.68
C ASP A 372 13.33 0.21 8.27
N TYR A 373 14.27 1.10 8.55
CA TYR A 373 14.13 2.52 8.18
C TYR A 373 14.21 2.75 6.66
N GLY A 374 14.81 1.87 5.88
CA GLY A 374 14.80 1.86 4.43
C GLY A 374 13.72 0.97 3.80
N ALA A 375 12.76 0.46 4.60
CA ALA A 375 11.79 -0.52 4.11
C ALA A 375 11.00 -0.01 2.91
N TRP A 376 10.85 -0.84 1.87
CA TRP A 376 10.01 -0.54 0.72
C TRP A 376 9.30 -1.79 0.19
N GLY A 377 8.16 -1.58 -0.47
CA GLY A 377 7.35 -2.63 -1.04
C GLY A 377 6.20 -2.13 -1.91
N LYS A 378 5.42 -3.05 -2.46
CA LYS A 378 4.23 -2.74 -3.25
C LYS A 378 3.00 -3.43 -2.70
N LEU A 379 1.87 -2.73 -2.75
CA LEU A 379 0.57 -3.24 -2.31
C LEU A 379 -0.44 -3.11 -3.45
N LYS A 380 -1.15 -4.19 -3.73
CA LYS A 380 -2.35 -4.18 -4.60
C LYS A 380 -3.54 -4.74 -3.84
N ALA A 381 -4.74 -4.40 -4.30
CA ALA A 381 -5.98 -4.90 -3.73
C ALA A 381 -6.96 -5.31 -4.83
N ARG A 382 -7.83 -6.26 -4.50
CA ARG A 382 -9.00 -6.61 -5.32
C ARG A 382 -10.18 -6.94 -4.42
N VAL A 383 -11.38 -6.84 -4.96
CA VAL A 383 -12.63 -7.11 -4.23
C VAL A 383 -13.49 -8.10 -5.00
N SER A 384 -14.01 -9.11 -4.29
CA SER A 384 -14.97 -10.07 -4.80
C SER A 384 -16.38 -9.56 -4.55
N VAL A 385 -17.05 -9.11 -5.60
CA VAL A 385 -18.46 -8.73 -5.58
C VAL A 385 -19.22 -9.71 -6.45
N ASP A 386 -20.23 -10.37 -5.88
CA ASP A 386 -21.03 -11.37 -6.59
C ASP A 386 -20.18 -12.46 -7.26
N GLY A 387 -19.09 -12.84 -6.58
CA GLY A 387 -18.15 -13.86 -7.06
C GLY A 387 -17.37 -13.49 -8.32
N ILE A 388 -17.33 -12.21 -8.67
CA ILE A 388 -16.44 -11.64 -9.68
C ILE A 388 -15.39 -10.81 -8.95
N TRP A 389 -14.12 -11.04 -9.29
CA TRP A 389 -13.00 -10.26 -8.75
C TRP A 389 -12.78 -9.01 -9.59
N TYR A 390 -12.74 -7.86 -8.91
CA TYR A 390 -12.45 -6.56 -9.49
C TYR A 390 -11.13 -6.05 -8.92
N GLU A 391 -10.15 -5.83 -9.80
CA GLU A 391 -8.85 -5.24 -9.44
C GLU A 391 -9.04 -3.78 -9.06
N CYS A 392 -8.45 -3.36 -7.94
CA CYS A 392 -8.45 -1.96 -7.54
C CYS A 392 -7.49 -1.16 -8.41
N LYS A 393 -7.85 0.10 -8.67
CA LYS A 393 -6.94 1.07 -9.27
C LYS A 393 -6.65 2.21 -8.31
N THR A 394 -5.53 2.90 -8.46
CA THR A 394 -5.33 4.20 -7.83
C THR A 394 -6.20 5.25 -8.51
N GLU A 395 -6.28 6.45 -7.93
CA GLU A 395 -6.95 7.61 -8.57
C GLU A 395 -6.38 7.94 -9.96
N ASN A 396 -5.12 7.59 -10.21
CA ASN A 396 -4.43 7.80 -11.49
C ASN A 396 -4.52 6.59 -12.44
N GLY A 397 -5.14 5.49 -12.00
CA GLY A 397 -5.35 4.29 -12.82
C GLY A 397 -4.29 3.20 -12.67
N ASP A 398 -3.39 3.31 -11.69
CA ASP A 398 -2.33 2.31 -11.44
C ASP A 398 -2.88 1.08 -10.72
N ASP A 399 -2.25 -0.07 -10.92
CA ASP A 399 -2.73 -1.37 -10.42
C ASP A 399 -2.23 -1.68 -9.00
N TYR A 400 -1.39 -0.81 -8.44
CA TYR A 400 -0.77 -0.95 -7.14
C TYR A 400 -0.38 0.42 -6.58
N ILE A 401 0.00 0.43 -5.30
CA ILE A 401 0.67 1.54 -4.64
C ILE A 401 2.04 1.09 -4.12
N THR A 402 2.92 2.04 -3.89
CA THR A 402 4.18 1.84 -3.15
C THR A 402 3.95 2.04 -1.65
N VAL A 403 4.76 1.34 -0.84
CA VAL A 403 4.84 1.50 0.62
C VAL A 403 6.33 1.62 0.95
N PRO A 404 6.87 2.78 1.37
CA PRO A 404 6.21 4.09 1.55
C PRO A 404 5.72 4.71 0.24
N PHE A 405 5.15 5.91 0.33
CA PHE A 405 4.79 6.70 -0.85
C PHE A 405 6.06 7.05 -1.64
N ASP A 406 6.15 6.51 -2.85
CA ASP A 406 7.29 6.58 -3.77
C ASP A 406 6.72 6.58 -5.21
N GLU A 407 6.71 7.73 -5.90
CA GLU A 407 6.11 7.88 -7.24
C GLU A 407 7.07 7.59 -8.40
N ASP A 408 8.37 7.82 -8.24
CA ASP A 408 9.40 7.59 -9.24
C ASP A 408 10.07 6.20 -9.13
N GLU A 409 9.72 5.45 -8.09
CA GLU A 409 10.10 4.06 -7.82
C GLU A 409 11.60 3.84 -7.61
N ASP A 410 12.28 4.83 -7.03
CA ASP A 410 13.70 4.77 -6.66
C ASP A 410 13.92 4.07 -5.29
N ARG A 411 12.83 3.77 -4.58
CA ARG A 411 12.74 3.11 -3.26
C ARG A 411 13.07 4.03 -2.08
N ILE A 412 13.08 5.34 -2.32
CA ILE A 412 13.17 6.37 -1.32
C ILE A 412 11.77 7.00 -1.20
N ALA A 413 11.39 7.43 0.00
CA ALA A 413 10.10 8.09 0.15
C ALA A 413 10.18 9.52 -0.40
N ASP A 414 9.33 9.86 -1.38
CA ASP A 414 9.22 11.20 -1.98
C ASP A 414 9.22 12.33 -0.93
N TYR A 415 8.57 12.08 0.21
CA TYR A 415 8.47 13.08 1.27
C TYR A 415 9.83 13.48 1.85
N TRP A 416 10.73 12.52 2.03
CA TRP A 416 12.08 12.79 2.51
C TRP A 416 12.90 13.52 1.44
N GLU A 417 12.78 13.09 0.18
CA GLU A 417 13.51 13.73 -0.92
C GLU A 417 13.09 15.18 -1.17
N GLU A 418 11.79 15.46 -1.10
CA GLU A 418 11.24 16.81 -1.21
C GLU A 418 11.73 17.72 -0.07
N GLN A 419 11.98 17.17 1.13
CA GLN A 419 12.55 17.93 2.24
C GLN A 419 13.97 18.40 1.96
N TYR A 420 14.73 17.63 1.18
CA TYR A 420 16.13 17.91 0.87
C TYR A 420 16.40 18.41 -0.55
N ASP A 421 15.35 18.58 -1.38
CA ASP A 421 15.43 19.04 -2.77
C ASP A 421 16.25 18.07 -3.66
N VAL A 422 16.01 16.77 -3.48
CA VAL A 422 16.75 15.67 -4.14
C VAL A 422 15.85 14.70 -4.95
N TYR A 423 14.55 14.98 -5.07
CA TYR A 423 13.56 14.14 -5.78
C TYR A 423 13.88 13.82 -7.26
N ASP A 424 14.86 14.49 -7.87
CA ASP A 424 15.28 14.24 -9.25
C ASP A 424 16.65 13.53 -9.34
N LYS A 425 17.04 12.84 -8.27
CA LYS A 425 18.34 12.16 -8.12
C LYS A 425 18.12 10.66 -8.03
N ASP A 426 19.11 9.92 -8.52
CA ASP A 426 19.08 8.45 -8.44
C ASP A 426 19.56 7.99 -7.05
N GLU A 427 19.24 6.75 -6.67
CA GLU A 427 19.51 6.17 -5.36
C GLU A 427 21.00 6.13 -4.96
N ASN A 428 21.91 6.21 -5.94
CA ASN A 428 23.36 6.17 -5.77
C ASN A 428 24.01 7.58 -5.80
N TRP A 429 23.22 8.64 -5.68
CA TRP A 429 23.74 10.02 -5.69
C TRP A 429 24.46 10.33 -4.38
N ASP A 430 25.68 10.88 -4.46
CA ASP A 430 26.59 11.20 -3.34
C ASP A 430 27.41 12.45 -3.74
N GLU A 431 26.77 13.61 -3.93
CA GLU A 431 27.46 14.85 -4.32
C GLU A 431 27.62 15.84 -3.16
N ASP A 432 26.92 15.64 -2.06
CA ASP A 432 27.04 16.29 -0.75
C ASP A 432 27.68 17.68 -0.80
N PRO A 433 27.02 18.65 -1.45
CA PRO A 433 27.68 19.85 -1.97
C PRO A 433 28.31 20.74 -0.89
N LYS A 434 27.99 20.51 0.39
CA LYS A 434 28.57 21.24 1.53
C LYS A 434 29.34 20.29 2.44
N PRO A 435 30.43 20.76 3.04
CA PRO A 435 31.17 21.98 2.70
C PRO A 435 31.76 21.92 1.28
N SER A 436 31.71 23.04 0.57
CA SER A 436 32.22 23.15 -0.81
C SER A 436 33.75 23.33 -0.85
N GLY A 437 34.39 22.78 -1.88
CA GLY A 437 35.81 23.01 -2.16
C GLY A 437 36.79 22.18 -1.32
N GLN A 438 36.30 21.07 -0.76
CA GLN A 438 37.10 19.98 -0.21
C GLN A 438 37.52 19.00 -1.32
N ASN A 439 38.19 17.90 -1.00
CA ASN A 439 38.83 17.02 -2.00
C ASN A 439 37.80 16.20 -2.81
N SER A 440 36.64 15.87 -2.22
CA SER A 440 35.50 15.19 -2.85
C SER A 440 34.24 16.05 -2.81
N ASN A 441 33.28 15.75 -3.70
CA ASN A 441 31.93 16.29 -3.63
C ASN A 441 31.09 15.48 -2.65
N GLY A 442 31.07 14.14 -2.78
CA GLY A 442 30.46 13.22 -1.83
C GLY A 442 31.29 12.88 -0.60
N ASP A 443 30.70 12.07 0.27
CA ASP A 443 31.31 11.41 1.41
C ASP A 443 31.32 9.88 1.34
N GLY A 444 30.83 9.30 0.24
CA GLY A 444 30.77 7.85 0.03
C GLY A 444 29.52 7.19 0.60
N ILE A 445 28.54 7.97 1.08
CA ILE A 445 27.22 7.49 1.47
C ILE A 445 26.23 7.89 0.38
N SER A 446 25.58 6.90 -0.22
CA SER A 446 24.56 7.16 -1.24
C SER A 446 23.28 7.77 -0.69
N LEU A 447 22.49 8.39 -1.56
CA LEU A 447 21.16 8.92 -1.24
C LEU A 447 20.24 7.89 -0.54
N TYR A 448 20.23 6.63 -1.01
CA TYR A 448 19.48 5.57 -0.34
C TYR A 448 20.05 5.24 1.04
N GLU A 449 21.38 5.25 1.19
CA GLU A 449 22.02 5.00 2.47
C GLU A 449 21.75 6.14 3.47
N GLU A 450 21.81 7.39 3.03
CA GLU A 450 21.44 8.55 3.84
C GLU A 450 19.97 8.50 4.24
N TYR A 451 19.09 8.11 3.31
CA TYR A 451 17.68 7.86 3.61
C TYR A 451 17.56 6.78 4.67
N ARG A 452 18.12 5.57 4.48
CA ARG A 452 18.00 4.45 5.42
C ARG A 452 18.63 4.75 6.78
N GLY A 453 19.69 5.56 6.81
CA GLY A 453 20.24 6.18 8.00
C GLY A 453 21.07 5.25 8.90
N PHE A 454 21.50 5.83 10.03
CA PHE A 454 22.45 5.26 10.98
C PHE A 454 21.98 5.49 12.42
N GLU A 455 22.39 4.64 13.34
CA GLU A 455 22.31 4.89 14.78
C GLU A 455 23.59 5.54 15.32
N ASP A 456 23.41 6.55 16.17
CA ASP A 456 24.49 7.23 16.87
C ASP A 456 24.98 6.45 18.11
N GLU A 457 25.98 7.00 18.79
CA GLU A 457 26.52 6.44 20.05
C GLU A 457 25.51 6.35 21.22
N SER A 458 24.35 7.01 21.09
CA SER A 458 23.24 6.96 22.04
C SER A 458 22.13 5.99 21.60
N TYR A 459 22.35 5.18 20.56
CA TYR A 459 21.37 4.28 19.97
C TYR A 459 20.13 5.02 19.48
N GLN A 460 20.31 6.21 18.91
CA GLN A 460 19.25 6.97 18.25
C GLN A 460 19.47 6.95 16.75
N HIS A 461 18.42 6.55 16.02
CA HIS A 461 18.44 6.55 14.56
C HIS A 461 18.32 7.97 14.00
N GLU A 462 19.06 8.23 12.92
CA GLU A 462 18.94 9.42 12.11
C GLU A 462 19.09 9.10 10.62
N ARG A 463 18.16 9.62 9.81
CA ARG A 463 18.36 9.77 8.36
C ARG A 463 19.24 10.99 8.10
N LEU A 464 20.25 10.84 7.25
CA LEU A 464 21.26 11.87 7.00
C LEU A 464 20.74 12.96 6.06
N ASN A 465 21.59 13.97 5.81
CA ASN A 465 21.24 15.12 5.00
C ASN A 465 22.09 15.14 3.72
N PRO A 466 21.50 14.86 2.54
CA PRO A 466 22.19 14.74 1.24
C PRO A 466 22.80 16.05 0.73
N GLN A 467 22.83 17.08 1.56
CA GLN A 467 23.41 18.37 1.23
C GLN A 467 24.71 18.62 2.00
N VAL A 468 25.09 17.75 2.95
CA VAL A 468 26.14 18.00 3.93
C VAL A 468 26.93 16.73 4.22
N LYS A 469 28.20 16.69 3.79
CA LYS A 469 29.12 15.59 4.07
C LYS A 469 29.19 15.20 5.55
N GLU A 470 29.14 13.91 5.79
CA GLU A 470 29.37 13.22 7.04
C GLU A 470 30.83 12.79 7.23
N LEU A 471 31.24 12.73 8.50
CA LEU A 471 32.43 12.04 8.95
C LEU A 471 32.06 11.19 10.16
N PHE A 472 32.17 9.88 10.03
CA PHE A 472 31.92 8.95 11.12
C PHE A 472 33.11 8.89 12.07
N VAL A 473 32.84 8.98 13.37
CA VAL A 473 33.88 9.01 14.41
C VAL A 473 33.49 8.14 15.59
N ARG A 474 34.41 7.25 15.99
CA ARG A 474 34.36 6.58 17.29
C ARG A 474 35.20 7.39 18.28
N ASP A 475 34.54 8.21 19.11
CA ASP A 475 35.18 9.16 20.03
C ASP A 475 35.12 8.67 21.49
N GLU A 476 35.91 7.65 21.84
CA GLU A 476 35.81 6.96 23.13
C GLU A 476 36.05 7.87 24.34
N ASP A 477 36.94 8.85 24.16
CA ASP A 477 37.42 9.74 25.22
C ASP A 477 36.81 11.15 25.12
N GLY A 478 35.85 11.37 24.21
CA GLY A 478 35.20 12.66 23.99
C GLY A 478 36.14 13.75 23.47
N LEU A 479 37.23 13.36 22.81
CA LEU A 479 38.27 14.26 22.29
C LEU A 479 37.72 15.13 21.16
N VAL A 480 37.03 14.51 20.19
CA VAL A 480 36.52 15.21 19.01
C VAL A 480 35.35 16.10 19.39
N ALA A 481 34.42 15.60 20.20
CA ALA A 481 33.27 16.34 20.69
C ALA A 481 33.66 17.63 21.43
N GLN A 482 34.79 17.62 22.14
CA GLN A 482 35.30 18.79 22.86
C GLN A 482 36.17 19.72 22.00
N SER A 483 36.60 19.28 20.81
CA SER A 483 37.57 20.00 19.99
C SER A 483 36.97 21.07 19.08
N GLY A 484 35.69 20.94 18.70
CA GLY A 484 35.06 21.79 17.68
C GLY A 484 35.49 21.47 16.25
N PHE A 485 35.83 20.20 15.97
CA PHE A 485 36.29 19.76 14.66
C PHE A 485 35.25 20.00 13.55
N ASP A 486 33.98 19.74 13.83
CA ASP A 486 32.82 20.04 13.00
C ASP A 486 32.80 21.53 12.58
N VAL A 487 33.04 22.45 13.52
CA VAL A 487 33.03 23.89 13.25
C VAL A 487 34.19 24.30 12.33
N VAL A 488 35.39 23.78 12.56
CA VAL A 488 36.58 24.20 11.79
C VAL A 488 36.66 23.54 10.42
N SER A 489 36.17 22.31 10.28
CA SER A 489 36.13 21.53 9.03
C SER A 489 34.88 21.84 8.19
N GLY A 490 33.79 22.26 8.84
CA GLY A 490 32.47 22.43 8.23
C GLY A 490 31.75 21.13 7.91
N LEU A 491 32.30 19.98 8.31
CA LEU A 491 31.70 18.65 8.17
C LEU A 491 30.66 18.41 9.27
N ARG A 492 29.70 17.53 9.00
CA ARG A 492 28.85 16.95 10.04
C ARG A 492 29.58 15.74 10.63
N VAL A 493 29.91 15.79 11.92
CA VAL A 493 30.54 14.65 12.61
C VAL A 493 29.47 13.76 13.20
N PHE A 494 29.43 12.50 12.77
CA PHE A 494 28.49 11.49 13.24
C PHE A 494 29.20 10.55 14.23
N TYR A 495 28.80 10.60 15.50
CA TYR A 495 29.44 9.82 16.55
C TYR A 495 28.81 8.44 16.64
N ILE A 496 29.63 7.40 16.56
CA ILE A 496 29.18 6.01 16.60
C ILE A 496 29.60 5.32 17.90
N GLY A 497 28.74 4.41 18.36
CA GLY A 497 29.01 3.53 19.49
C GLY A 497 29.89 2.32 19.12
N GLU A 498 30.11 1.43 20.08
CA GLU A 498 30.90 0.20 19.87
C GLU A 498 30.29 -0.73 18.81
N ASP A 499 28.97 -0.77 18.72
CA ASP A 499 28.23 -1.65 17.82
C ASP A 499 27.97 -1.00 16.44
N GLY A 500 28.22 0.31 16.30
CA GLY A 500 27.92 1.09 15.08
C GLY A 500 28.96 0.96 13.96
N TRP A 501 29.83 -0.04 14.03
CA TRP A 501 30.89 -0.34 13.06
C TRP A 501 31.39 -1.78 13.20
N THR A 502 32.18 -2.26 12.23
CA THR A 502 32.76 -3.63 12.26
C THR A 502 33.95 -3.82 13.24
N GLY A 503 34.13 -2.85 14.13
CA GLY A 503 35.15 -2.84 15.18
C GLY A 503 36.50 -2.27 14.74
N ALA A 504 37.33 -1.94 15.73
CA ALA A 504 38.65 -1.37 15.50
C ALA A 504 39.61 -2.34 14.80
N ASP A 505 40.65 -1.79 14.18
CA ASP A 505 41.82 -2.56 13.78
C ASP A 505 42.50 -3.23 14.99
N GLU A 506 43.46 -4.11 14.71
CA GLU A 506 44.48 -4.44 15.71
C GLU A 506 45.44 -3.26 15.92
N TRP A 507 45.64 -2.90 17.18
CA TRP A 507 46.62 -1.89 17.60
C TRP A 507 48.04 -2.32 17.22
N SER A 508 48.85 -1.38 16.71
CA SER A 508 50.24 -1.63 16.33
C SER A 508 51.18 -0.59 16.94
N ASP A 509 52.12 -1.05 17.77
CA ASP A 509 53.16 -0.20 18.39
C ASP A 509 54.27 0.23 17.41
N SER A 510 54.15 -0.12 16.12
CA SER A 510 55.17 0.09 15.10
C SER A 510 54.63 0.78 13.85
N PHE A 511 55.08 2.03 13.65
CA PHE A 511 54.79 2.89 12.49
C PHE A 511 55.18 2.27 11.12
N TYR A 512 56.15 1.35 11.06
CA TYR A 512 56.76 0.88 9.80
C TYR A 512 56.04 -0.29 9.09
N ARG A 513 54.94 -0.81 9.64
CA ARG A 513 54.16 -1.92 9.06
C ARG A 513 52.67 -1.79 9.38
N LEU A 514 52.06 -0.70 8.97
CA LEU A 514 50.62 -0.53 9.07
C LEU A 514 49.96 -1.13 7.83
N THR A 515 49.26 -2.25 8.00
CA THR A 515 48.30 -2.79 7.04
C THR A 515 46.92 -2.53 7.61
N VAL A 516 46.09 -1.76 6.91
CA VAL A 516 44.69 -1.57 7.32
C VAL A 516 43.90 -2.81 6.90
N ASP A 517 43.04 -3.27 7.80
CA ASP A 517 42.05 -4.29 7.48
C ASP A 517 40.80 -3.59 6.91
N SER A 518 40.50 -3.86 5.63
CA SER A 518 39.35 -3.26 4.94
C SER A 518 38.01 -3.79 5.46
N GLU A 519 38.01 -4.88 6.25
CA GLU A 519 36.79 -5.39 6.89
C GLU A 519 36.54 -4.72 8.26
N LYS A 520 37.43 -3.81 8.71
CA LYS A 520 37.36 -3.14 10.01
C LYS A 520 36.97 -1.69 9.88
N ARG A 521 36.31 -1.17 10.92
CA ARG A 521 35.81 0.20 11.04
C ARG A 521 34.73 0.59 10.03
N VAL A 522 34.22 -0.37 9.26
CA VAL A 522 33.15 -0.13 8.27
C VAL A 522 31.88 0.23 9.02
N VAL A 523 31.19 1.29 8.60
CA VAL A 523 29.97 1.79 9.25
C VAL A 523 28.69 1.36 8.53
N ASN A 524 28.68 1.31 7.21
CA ASN A 524 27.53 0.92 6.39
C ASN A 524 27.51 -0.59 6.09
N PHE A 525 27.83 -1.42 7.09
CA PHE A 525 28.06 -2.85 6.92
C PHE A 525 26.77 -3.70 6.79
N ASN A 526 25.61 -3.10 7.04
CA ASN A 526 24.31 -3.73 6.91
C ASN A 526 23.69 -3.34 5.56
N THR A 527 24.15 -3.94 4.46
CA THR A 527 23.67 -3.63 3.10
C THR A 527 23.39 -4.89 2.29
N SER A 528 22.31 -4.88 1.49
CA SER A 528 22.03 -5.89 0.45
C SER A 528 22.83 -5.66 -0.85
N GLY A 529 23.54 -4.53 -0.94
CA GLY A 529 24.23 -4.03 -2.12
C GLY A 529 23.38 -3.10 -3.00
N PHE A 530 22.13 -2.83 -2.65
CA PHE A 530 21.33 -1.77 -3.28
C PHE A 530 21.73 -0.39 -2.73
N GLY A 531 21.86 0.62 -3.59
CA GLY A 531 22.32 1.97 -3.22
C GLY A 531 23.80 2.07 -2.83
N HIS A 532 24.39 0.99 -2.31
CA HIS A 532 25.73 0.98 -1.75
C HIS A 532 26.84 1.23 -2.78
N ILE A 533 27.62 2.29 -2.56
CA ILE A 533 28.70 2.70 -3.46
C ILE A 533 30.06 2.17 -2.99
N VAL A 534 30.36 2.34 -1.70
CA VAL A 534 31.64 1.95 -1.07
C VAL A 534 31.46 1.65 0.42
N ASP A 535 32.29 0.77 0.96
CA ASP A 535 32.44 0.62 2.42
C ASP A 535 33.02 1.91 3.00
N GLN A 536 32.23 2.63 3.79
CA GLN A 536 32.67 3.82 4.51
C GLN A 536 33.24 3.46 5.88
N HIS A 537 34.32 4.15 6.27
CA HIS A 537 35.05 3.83 7.50
C HIS A 537 34.98 4.98 8.52
N ALA A 538 34.81 4.64 9.80
CA ALA A 538 34.93 5.62 10.87
C ALA A 538 36.40 5.89 11.25
N LEU A 539 36.68 7.12 11.67
CA LEU A 539 37.91 7.44 12.40
C LEU A 539 37.80 6.98 13.85
N HIS A 540 38.74 6.13 14.29
CA HIS A 540 38.86 5.76 15.69
C HIS A 540 39.78 6.74 16.42
N VAL A 541 39.23 7.51 17.35
CA VAL A 541 39.96 8.56 18.07
C VAL A 541 40.12 8.17 19.53
N VAL A 542 41.37 8.19 20.01
CA VAL A 542 41.71 7.67 21.34
C VAL A 542 42.74 8.53 22.06
N MET A 543 42.57 8.63 23.37
CA MET A 543 43.58 9.12 24.30
C MET A 543 44.47 7.95 24.76
N LYS A 544 45.80 8.14 24.72
CA LYS A 544 46.78 7.11 25.10
C LYS A 544 47.98 7.71 25.81
N GLU A 545 48.64 6.91 26.65
CA GLU A 545 49.99 7.24 27.10
C GLU A 545 51.01 6.89 26.01
N LYS A 546 51.90 7.82 25.65
CA LYS A 546 52.92 7.56 24.59
C LYS A 546 53.89 6.45 24.96
N GLY A 547 54.08 6.17 26.24
CA GLY A 547 55.00 5.16 26.78
C GLY A 547 54.84 3.74 26.21
N GLU A 548 53.74 3.47 25.50
CA GLU A 548 53.44 2.21 24.84
C GLU A 548 53.88 2.15 23.35
N ILE A 549 54.29 3.27 22.73
CA ILE A 549 54.44 3.38 21.27
C ILE A 549 55.90 3.69 20.89
N ILE A 550 56.48 2.86 20.00
CA ILE A 550 57.84 3.08 19.49
C ILE A 550 57.80 4.06 18.30
N LEU A 551 57.63 5.34 18.58
CA LEU A 551 57.86 6.41 17.60
C LEU A 551 59.36 6.76 17.58
N LYS A 552 60.04 6.53 16.45
CA LYS A 552 61.42 7.03 16.28
C LYS A 552 61.38 8.53 16.01
N GLY A 553 61.68 9.33 17.03
CA GLY A 553 62.52 10.52 16.84
C GLY A 553 61.95 11.90 17.11
N GLU A 554 60.71 12.09 17.58
CA GLU A 554 60.20 13.44 17.90
C GLU A 554 59.29 13.44 19.15
N ASP A 555 59.33 14.54 19.89
CA ASP A 555 58.41 14.87 20.98
C ASP A 555 57.03 15.17 20.37
N SER A 556 56.30 14.13 19.94
CA SER A 556 54.93 14.27 19.40
C SER A 556 53.87 14.26 20.50
N TYR A 557 52.88 15.15 20.38
CA TYR A 557 51.70 15.25 21.25
C TYR A 557 50.52 14.42 20.75
N GLY A 558 50.54 14.01 19.48
CA GLY A 558 49.57 13.12 18.86
C GLY A 558 50.18 12.37 17.68
N CYS A 559 49.43 11.44 17.09
CA CYS A 559 49.84 10.76 15.87
C CYS A 559 48.64 10.10 15.16
N VAL A 560 48.59 10.24 13.83
CA VAL A 560 47.74 9.42 12.97
C VAL A 560 48.47 8.18 12.47
N PHE A 561 47.86 7.01 12.72
CA PHE A 561 48.34 5.71 12.26
C PHE A 561 47.68 5.36 10.93
N SER A 562 48.29 5.81 9.82
CA SER A 562 47.79 5.55 8.46
C SER A 562 48.75 4.74 7.60
N THR A 563 48.26 4.19 6.48
CA THR A 563 49.14 3.71 5.40
C THR A 563 49.85 4.89 4.70
N LEU A 564 50.96 4.62 4.01
CA LEU A 564 51.81 5.67 3.41
C LEU A 564 51.25 6.27 2.10
N ASP A 565 50.29 5.61 1.46
CA ASP A 565 49.94 5.85 0.04
C ASP A 565 48.59 6.58 -0.16
N SER A 566 47.75 6.68 0.87
CA SER A 566 46.51 7.47 0.90
C SER A 566 46.15 7.83 2.34
N ARG A 567 45.51 8.98 2.56
CA ARG A 567 45.01 9.41 3.87
C ARG A 567 43.54 9.79 3.71
N SER A 568 42.68 8.82 3.95
CA SER A 568 41.22 8.86 4.06
C SER A 568 40.84 8.11 5.34
N PRO A 569 39.57 8.12 5.77
CA PRO A 569 39.13 7.27 6.87
C PRO A 569 39.46 5.78 6.67
N ALA A 570 39.28 5.21 5.47
CA ALA A 570 39.64 3.81 5.18
C ALA A 570 41.12 3.50 5.39
N SER A 571 42.01 4.48 5.20
CA SER A 571 43.45 4.28 5.32
C SER A 571 44.03 4.72 6.68
N THR A 572 43.17 5.23 7.57
CA THR A 572 43.49 5.69 8.92
C THR A 572 42.97 4.72 9.97
N LYS A 573 43.86 4.03 10.68
CA LYS A 573 43.47 3.11 11.76
C LYS A 573 43.02 3.83 13.02
N TYR A 574 43.87 4.76 13.49
CA TYR A 574 43.65 5.51 14.71
C TYR A 574 44.19 6.92 14.60
N VAL A 575 43.49 7.83 15.26
CA VAL A 575 43.92 9.19 15.58
C VAL A 575 44.20 9.21 17.09
N ALA A 576 45.47 9.23 17.48
CA ALA A 576 45.88 9.14 18.88
C ALA A 576 46.33 10.49 19.42
N VAL A 577 45.90 10.83 20.64
CA VAL A 577 46.37 12.00 21.40
C VAL A 577 47.09 11.51 22.66
N PHE A 578 48.30 12.05 22.90
CA PHE A 578 49.19 11.65 24.00
C PHE A 578 49.15 12.68 25.13
N ASP A 579 48.18 12.52 26.03
CA ASP A 579 47.95 13.45 27.14
C ASP A 579 49.13 13.50 28.12
N ASP A 580 49.76 12.36 28.39
CA ASP A 580 50.93 12.24 29.28
C ASP A 580 52.09 13.15 28.84
N GLU A 581 52.35 13.21 27.54
CA GLU A 581 53.43 14.01 26.97
C GLU A 581 53.05 15.48 26.86
N ILE A 582 51.79 15.80 26.55
CA ILE A 582 51.28 17.17 26.59
C ILE A 582 51.42 17.73 28.00
N VAL A 583 50.93 17.01 29.01
CA VAL A 583 51.00 17.41 30.43
C VAL A 583 52.45 17.61 30.86
N LYS A 584 53.31 16.64 30.55
CA LYS A 584 54.73 16.67 30.93
C LYS A 584 55.47 17.87 30.32
N GLU A 585 55.35 18.09 29.01
CA GLU A 585 56.06 19.18 28.35
C GLU A 585 55.45 20.55 28.69
N CYS A 586 54.12 20.66 28.84
CA CYS A 586 53.45 21.89 29.28
C CYS A 586 53.97 22.34 30.64
N ARG A 587 53.95 21.45 31.65
CA ARG A 587 54.41 21.80 33.01
C ARG A 587 55.89 22.17 33.04
N LYS A 588 56.72 21.44 32.31
CA LYS A 588 58.15 21.74 32.18
C LYS A 588 58.40 23.10 31.53
N THR A 589 57.61 23.46 30.51
CA THR A 589 57.74 24.76 29.83
C THR A 589 57.29 25.89 30.75
N VAL A 590 56.15 25.75 31.44
CA VAL A 590 55.69 26.74 32.42
C VAL A 590 56.71 26.92 33.55
N GLU A 591 57.28 25.84 34.08
CA GLU A 591 58.31 25.91 35.13
C GLU A 591 59.54 26.69 34.65
N LEU A 592 60.01 26.44 33.43
CA LEU A 592 61.14 27.16 32.84
C LEU A 592 60.85 28.65 32.63
N GLU A 593 59.65 29.01 32.14
CA GLU A 593 59.27 30.40 31.93
C GLU A 593 59.11 31.17 33.27
N MET A 594 58.50 30.53 34.28
CA MET A 594 58.37 31.10 35.63
C MET A 594 59.74 31.29 36.32
N ASP A 595 60.72 30.42 36.02
CA ASP A 595 62.10 30.57 36.49
C ASP A 595 62.87 31.68 35.75
N MET A 596 62.45 32.03 34.53
CA MET A 596 63.10 33.04 33.68
C MET A 596 62.53 34.46 33.87
N ASP A 597 61.24 34.58 34.23
CA ASP A 597 60.57 35.85 34.47
C ASP A 597 59.76 35.81 35.78
N ASP A 598 60.29 36.45 36.83
CA ASP A 598 59.65 36.55 38.15
C ASP A 598 58.26 37.24 38.12
N GLU A 599 57.91 37.96 37.03
CA GLU A 599 56.58 38.56 36.84
C GLU A 599 55.57 37.60 36.15
N PHE A 600 56.05 36.53 35.50
CA PHE A 600 55.22 35.49 34.89
C PHE A 600 54.90 34.41 35.93
N VAL A 601 53.67 34.42 36.46
CA VAL A 601 53.20 33.43 37.43
C VAL A 601 51.85 32.91 36.99
N LEU A 602 51.79 31.60 36.70
CA LEU A 602 50.54 30.89 36.44
C LEU A 602 50.10 30.09 37.66
N THR A 603 48.80 30.08 37.92
CA THR A 603 48.17 29.18 38.88
C THR A 603 48.03 27.77 38.30
N ASN A 604 47.86 26.76 39.17
CA ASN A 604 47.58 25.41 38.70
C ASN A 604 46.33 25.34 37.82
N GLU A 605 45.28 26.13 38.13
CA GLU A 605 44.05 26.19 37.34
C GLU A 605 44.30 26.73 35.93
N GLU A 606 45.13 27.76 35.79
CA GLU A 606 45.56 28.29 34.48
C GLU A 606 46.42 27.28 33.71
N ILE A 607 47.28 26.51 34.40
CA ILE A 607 48.08 25.45 33.78
C ILE A 607 47.18 24.32 33.27
N GLU A 608 46.20 23.86 34.05
CA GLU A 608 45.25 22.84 33.58
C GLU A 608 44.44 23.34 32.38
N ALA A 609 43.98 24.61 32.40
CA ALA A 609 43.27 25.19 31.26
C ALA A 609 44.15 25.24 29.99
N ILE A 610 45.45 25.52 30.11
CA ILE A 610 46.38 25.45 28.98
C ILE A 610 46.52 24.01 28.46
N ILE A 611 46.64 23.02 29.37
CA ILE A 611 46.72 21.59 29.00
C ILE A 611 45.47 21.16 28.23
N GLU A 612 44.27 21.51 28.71
CA GLU A 612 43.01 21.22 28.01
C GLU A 612 42.99 21.81 26.59
N GLN A 613 43.43 23.06 26.44
CA GLN A 613 43.52 23.70 25.12
C GLN A 613 44.57 23.03 24.20
N LEU A 614 45.68 22.55 24.76
CA LEU A 614 46.69 21.80 23.99
C LEU A 614 46.14 20.46 23.52
N ILE A 615 45.36 19.76 24.36
CA ILE A 615 44.65 18.53 23.95
C ILE A 615 43.71 18.85 22.79
N ILE A 616 42.86 19.88 22.91
CA ILE A 616 41.93 20.31 21.85
C ILE A 616 42.67 20.58 20.53
N VAL A 617 43.71 21.41 20.56
CA VAL A 617 44.46 21.77 19.35
C VAL A 617 45.15 20.55 18.74
N THR A 618 45.67 19.66 19.58
CA THR A 618 46.28 18.41 19.11
C THR A 618 45.24 17.51 18.45
N THR A 619 44.06 17.34 19.07
CA THR A 619 42.95 16.60 18.46
C THR A 619 42.58 17.18 17.10
N LEU A 620 42.40 18.51 16.99
CA LEU A 620 42.08 19.15 15.70
C LEU A 620 43.16 18.89 14.63
N HIS A 621 44.43 18.92 15.03
CA HIS A 621 45.56 18.67 14.14
C HIS A 621 45.57 17.22 13.63
N GLU A 622 45.46 16.26 14.53
CA GLU A 622 45.50 14.84 14.18
C GLU A 622 44.23 14.41 13.42
N MET A 623 43.06 14.95 13.77
CA MET A 623 41.84 14.76 12.98
C MET A 623 42.02 15.27 11.55
N GLY A 624 42.70 16.41 11.37
CA GLY A 624 43.07 16.91 10.04
C GLY A 624 43.90 15.91 9.24
N HIS A 625 44.85 15.22 9.87
CA HIS A 625 45.58 14.13 9.23
C HIS A 625 44.70 12.92 8.92
N GLY A 626 43.75 12.58 9.79
CA GLY A 626 42.80 11.47 9.59
C GLY A 626 41.92 11.67 8.35
N VAL A 627 41.55 12.92 8.04
CA VAL A 627 40.80 13.29 6.82
C VAL A 627 41.70 13.75 5.66
N GLY A 628 42.97 13.34 5.65
CA GLY A 628 43.81 13.51 4.47
C GLY A 628 44.63 14.78 4.35
N VAL A 629 44.55 15.68 5.33
CA VAL A 629 45.30 16.94 5.28
C VAL A 629 46.77 16.69 5.61
N GLU A 630 47.67 17.03 4.70
CA GLU A 630 49.10 17.01 4.98
C GLU A 630 49.51 18.17 5.89
N HIS A 631 50.67 18.02 6.56
CA HIS A 631 51.24 19.08 7.39
C HIS A 631 51.31 20.42 6.63
N HIS A 632 50.99 21.49 7.35
CA HIS A 632 51.24 22.84 6.87
C HIS A 632 52.73 23.15 7.02
N ALA A 633 53.43 23.52 5.93
CA ALA A 633 54.89 23.65 5.95
C ALA A 633 55.35 24.65 7.04
N PRO A 634 56.35 24.29 7.88
CA PRO A 634 56.90 25.20 8.88
C PRO A 634 57.82 26.18 8.16
N ASN A 635 57.35 27.40 7.93
CA ASN A 635 58.27 28.49 7.64
C ASN A 635 58.12 29.52 8.77
N PRO A 636 59.20 29.89 9.49
CA PRO A 636 59.14 30.87 10.60
C PRO A 636 58.62 32.27 10.21
N SER A 637 58.21 32.45 8.95
CA SER A 637 57.75 33.71 8.35
C SER A 637 56.41 33.60 7.58
N GLY A 638 55.77 32.43 7.51
CA GLY A 638 54.63 32.19 6.61
C GLY A 638 53.62 31.14 7.10
N GLY A 639 52.44 31.10 6.48
CA GLY A 639 51.27 30.32 6.85
C GLY A 639 50.20 31.11 7.59
N ASP A 640 48.95 30.66 7.49
CA ASP A 640 47.88 31.24 8.31
C ASP A 640 48.11 30.85 9.77
N LYS A 641 48.27 31.86 10.64
CA LYS A 641 48.59 31.65 12.05
C LYS A 641 47.46 30.96 12.81
N MET A 642 46.24 30.99 12.27
CA MET A 642 45.05 30.35 12.84
C MET A 642 44.86 28.91 12.34
N CYS A 643 45.69 28.42 11.41
CA CYS A 643 45.50 27.10 10.82
C CYS A 643 45.79 25.98 11.83
N VAL A 644 44.85 25.07 12.03
CA VAL A 644 45.00 23.90 12.93
C VAL A 644 46.15 22.97 12.50
N MET A 645 46.48 22.94 11.20
CA MET A 645 47.56 22.11 10.65
C MET A 645 48.96 22.72 10.78
N ARG A 646 49.08 23.90 11.40
CA ARG A 646 50.37 24.57 11.60
C ARG A 646 51.08 23.99 12.83
N TYR A 647 52.39 23.84 12.74
CA TYR A 647 53.22 23.57 13.92
C TYR A 647 53.26 24.80 14.84
N PHE A 648 52.83 24.63 16.08
CA PHE A 648 52.97 25.62 17.13
C PHE A 648 54.09 25.22 18.08
N SER A 649 54.93 26.18 18.48
CA SER A 649 55.81 25.91 19.61
C SER A 649 54.99 26.03 20.90
N LEU A 650 55.28 25.17 21.87
CA LEU A 650 54.62 25.18 23.17
C LEU A 650 54.82 26.53 23.90
N GLU A 651 56.01 27.12 23.74
CA GLU A 651 56.35 28.47 24.22
C GLU A 651 55.40 29.54 23.63
N ASP A 652 55.16 29.51 22.31
CA ASP A 652 54.25 30.48 21.65
C ASP A 652 52.82 30.42 22.22
N ILE A 653 52.36 29.22 22.58
CA ILE A 653 51.02 29.00 23.14
C ILE A 653 50.98 29.43 24.62
N VAL A 654 51.93 28.98 25.43
CA VAL A 654 52.01 29.28 26.88
C VAL A 654 52.15 30.78 27.13
N LEU A 655 52.92 31.49 26.30
CA LEU A 655 53.12 32.93 26.42
C LEU A 655 52.05 33.77 25.67
N GLY A 656 51.07 33.13 25.01
CA GLY A 656 50.02 33.82 24.25
C GLY A 656 50.53 34.64 23.06
N LEU A 657 51.66 34.23 22.47
CA LEU A 657 52.34 34.94 21.37
C LEU A 657 51.71 34.69 20.00
N VAL A 658 50.87 33.66 19.91
CA VAL A 658 50.08 33.30 18.73
C VAL A 658 48.60 33.22 19.07
N PRO A 659 47.72 33.58 18.11
CA PRO A 659 46.30 33.35 18.31
C PRO A 659 45.98 31.85 18.26
N TRP A 660 44.93 31.44 18.96
CA TRP A 660 44.51 30.05 19.04
C TRP A 660 44.14 29.49 17.67
N PRO A 661 44.59 28.28 17.30
CA PRO A 661 44.25 27.68 16.02
C PRO A 661 42.75 27.41 15.97
N SER A 662 42.08 27.85 14.91
CA SER A 662 40.62 27.81 14.86
C SER A 662 40.05 27.65 13.45
N ILE A 663 40.88 27.39 12.44
CA ILE A 663 40.44 27.21 11.04
C ILE A 663 41.31 26.19 10.32
N PHE A 664 40.81 25.64 9.22
CA PHE A 664 41.65 25.12 8.13
C PHE A 664 41.96 26.23 7.12
N CYS A 665 43.22 26.37 6.72
CA CYS A 665 43.60 27.41 5.76
C CYS A 665 42.97 27.15 4.38
N ARG A 666 42.44 28.19 3.75
CA ARG A 666 41.73 28.14 2.45
C ARG A 666 42.54 28.66 1.27
N GLN A 667 43.67 29.33 1.51
CA GLN A 667 44.48 29.97 0.46
C GLN A 667 45.54 29.02 -0.10
N THR A 668 45.78 29.09 -1.40
CA THR A 668 46.77 28.27 -2.15
C THR A 668 48.00 29.08 -2.59
N ASP A 669 48.35 30.16 -1.90
CA ASP A 669 49.44 31.03 -2.34
C ASP A 669 50.82 30.43 -2.04
N TYR A 670 51.79 30.70 -2.91
CA TYR A 670 53.16 30.16 -2.97
C TYR A 670 53.99 30.22 -1.67
N ASN A 671 53.50 30.91 -0.64
CA ASN A 671 54.11 31.07 0.69
C ASN A 671 53.34 30.39 1.84
N ASN A 672 52.15 29.81 1.57
CA ASN A 672 51.18 29.31 2.55
C ASN A 672 50.60 27.93 2.16
N SER A 673 51.31 27.11 1.38
CA SER A 673 50.83 25.76 1.03
C SER A 673 51.12 24.75 2.14
N SER A 674 50.27 23.72 2.25
CA SER A 674 50.68 22.43 2.81
C SER A 674 51.82 21.83 2.00
N ALA A 675 52.45 20.77 2.52
CA ALA A 675 53.48 20.02 1.79
C ALA A 675 53.01 19.58 0.37
N SER A 676 51.71 19.34 0.19
CA SER A 676 51.06 18.96 -1.07
C SER A 676 50.85 20.07 -2.09
N GLY A 677 51.05 21.36 -1.75
CA GLY A 677 50.78 22.48 -2.66
C GLY A 677 49.29 22.86 -2.79
N LYS A 678 48.40 22.20 -2.05
CA LYS A 678 46.97 22.53 -1.92
C LYS A 678 46.72 23.35 -0.65
N SER A 679 45.51 23.92 -0.49
CA SER A 679 45.11 24.49 0.81
C SER A 679 44.70 23.34 1.73
N CYS A 680 44.82 23.51 3.05
CA CYS A 680 44.39 22.48 4.01
C CYS A 680 42.90 22.15 3.85
N TRP A 681 42.06 23.17 3.61
CA TRP A 681 40.64 22.98 3.34
C TRP A 681 40.37 22.08 2.13
N SER A 682 41.08 22.30 1.02
CA SER A 682 40.89 21.51 -0.22
C SER A 682 41.45 20.08 -0.18
N GLN A 683 42.09 19.70 0.91
CA GLN A 683 42.62 18.35 1.10
C GLN A 683 41.71 17.45 1.91
N ILE A 684 40.75 18.02 2.65
CA ILE A 684 39.82 17.24 3.47
C ILE A 684 39.10 16.24 2.56
N GLN A 685 39.25 14.96 2.89
CA GLN A 685 38.66 13.82 2.22
C GLN A 685 38.01 12.93 3.28
N VAL A 686 36.70 12.73 3.12
CA VAL A 686 35.90 11.84 3.98
C VAL A 686 35.46 10.60 3.22
N SER A 687 35.17 10.74 1.92
CA SER A 687 34.88 9.60 1.04
C SER A 687 36.09 8.67 0.86
N ASP A 688 35.80 7.37 0.89
CA ASP A 688 36.72 6.27 0.59
C ASP A 688 36.66 5.77 -0.87
N GLU A 689 35.92 6.48 -1.73
CA GLU A 689 35.88 6.22 -3.19
C GLU A 689 37.21 6.42 -3.94
#